data_AF-A0A938T110-F1
#
_entry.id   AF-A0A938T110-F1
#
_cell.length_a   1.000
_cell.length_b   1.000
_cell.length_c   1.000
_cell.angle_alpha   90.00
_cell.angle_beta   90.00
_cell.angle_gamma   90.00
#
_symmetry.space_group_name_H-M   'P 1'
#
loop_
_entity.id
_entity.type
_entity.pdbx_description
1 polymer ?
#
loop_
_entity_poly.entity_id
_entity_poly.type
_entity_poly.pdbx_seq_one_letter_code
_entity_poly.pdbx_strand_id
1 'polypeptide(L)'
;MSPFVEWNSLLLTHFFPPSAEGEETWLHATRTELDSIGLRLGGAEGLIAAIEEGAPWLSGYGTVADAAGRLVRQRGAARRSPEYVDPGEVDSTYVDARAPAYLPYLALWVFASSDAADGFYARVAHLSGRPFPGNDATVRAEMIGAWQDLEQWSRDCDGRFGIFAVRVLGGHRFVGMPRSQCLVSPKDKLGLPRLFLECGLRPRQHLSSQLFGQLAARATQAYYLSTGLREAFADPDYKEPLQHMVESVMESWDGTAPRIGPRPGAGPARNGGGHDDAELDAVALVLRPGATVTADWDIHWRIPAVVGAGTVDLFAGGGQWQAALEEAGTHASTRSAGSQDVARRLVAQAGTADVDFTATFVEGGDENGQCLRQLVLPMRRIRVLAWDVPDSALGQELIERGVPLSGPCFLLYADDQANILTRHLGASLARWEPFHSTGLPLGWSLGGIHNCQLLSPEQREMLAGGHGVTSGIARIHLVGGRPLLRGGSRTFAFYDLPIVELEGPDDASIEADGLDLKDLRGEMGLQGAARMPRTGNGFPPPRGSGIRRFAVQVVDDRRASFQIRAVHNGQTVATTRLKVSVSGGMGSFSSRAIGVGPLGQVAVSGPALLGVVRDAQGHPVAGTPPVAIRAAGHRVWALCLSPAEQRTLVESVPARFLDSLAQLGSMAFGAARNQILRLAHGAGAAIQPALLLLDLRGRGHLEIEADAEGHLVRIHAVPPLLYSLPLQYEGRPVRGIGGTLRLQQWQELGEGLAGKLWMESGPPESLPVLRLAAQSEDDLAAFIDLVGMEDVRHPASAVAAWASGIHEARETLGAWGWAGLATEFRYLQRFQPARAEFVARDVPRLDVDPPVMASLYRFEDPVVQGLQVYVLGIARPDGQRQYSFMHDSRWGVWLALSAFAEFARDSYGIQDAVPWPIHYAASDGTLWLPARLRPPFVIERALLLCSASSPFTSTVAPGSVSPVYAQMAGGIWLGYRWVPEEIAGKVAALLGAALAPL
;
A
#
# COMPACT_ATOMS: atom_id res chain seq x y z
N MET A 1 16.41 -1.44 -25.40
CA MET A 1 17.79 -1.37 -24.86
C MET A 1 18.25 -2.81 -24.60
N SER A 2 19.53 -3.16 -24.39
CA SER A 2 19.86 -4.57 -24.11
C SER A 2 19.46 -4.95 -22.67
N PRO A 3 19.01 -6.20 -22.41
CA PRO A 3 18.61 -6.63 -21.06
C PRO A 3 19.70 -6.40 -19.99
N PHE A 4 20.97 -6.57 -20.36
CA PHE A 4 22.10 -6.33 -19.46
C PHE A 4 22.20 -4.86 -19.01
N VAL A 5 22.00 -3.91 -19.92
CA VAL A 5 22.03 -2.47 -19.61
C VAL A 5 20.86 -2.10 -18.70
N GLU A 6 19.67 -2.63 -18.99
CA GLU A 6 18.47 -2.39 -18.19
C GLU A 6 18.61 -2.94 -16.76
N TRP A 7 19.18 -4.14 -16.60
CA TRP A 7 19.52 -4.69 -15.28
C TRP A 7 20.57 -3.86 -14.53
N ASN A 8 21.59 -3.36 -15.22
CA ASN A 8 22.61 -2.54 -14.57
C ASN A 8 22.02 -1.21 -14.08
N SER A 9 21.19 -0.55 -14.89
CA SER A 9 20.46 0.67 -14.51
C SER A 9 19.54 0.42 -13.32
N LEU A 10 18.76 -0.66 -13.33
CA LEU A 10 17.89 -1.05 -12.22
C LEU A 10 18.67 -1.25 -10.90
N LEU A 11 19.77 -1.99 -10.94
CA LEU A 11 20.59 -2.24 -9.75
C LEU A 11 21.22 -0.95 -9.21
N LEU A 12 21.65 -0.04 -10.10
CA LEU A 12 22.12 1.30 -9.72
C LEU A 12 21.02 2.09 -9.01
N THR A 13 19.85 2.26 -9.63
CA THR A 13 18.75 3.07 -9.08
C THR A 13 18.20 2.49 -7.76
N HIS A 14 18.29 1.17 -7.57
CA HIS A 14 17.80 0.51 -6.37
C HIS A 14 18.78 0.56 -5.20
N PHE A 15 20.05 0.19 -5.42
CA PHE A 15 21.06 0.11 -4.37
C PHE A 15 21.86 1.40 -4.19
N PHE A 16 22.10 2.15 -5.26
CA PHE A 16 22.88 3.39 -5.27
C PHE A 16 22.06 4.62 -5.70
N PRO A 17 20.88 4.89 -5.09
CA PRO A 17 20.12 6.11 -5.38
C PRO A 17 20.76 7.34 -4.70
N PRO A 18 20.46 8.56 -5.17
CA PRO A 18 20.84 9.79 -4.47
C PRO A 18 20.34 9.84 -3.01
N SER A 19 19.22 9.19 -2.69
CA SER A 19 18.70 9.12 -1.31
C SER A 19 19.56 8.28 -0.36
N ALA A 20 20.58 7.58 -0.86
CA ALA A 20 21.56 6.84 -0.06
C ALA A 20 22.77 7.70 0.34
N GLU A 21 22.77 9.00 0.03
CA GLU A 21 23.88 9.90 0.31
C GLU A 21 24.46 9.75 1.73
N GLY A 22 25.77 9.46 1.80
CA GLY A 22 26.54 9.33 3.03
C GLY A 22 26.26 8.06 3.85
N GLU A 23 25.43 7.13 3.37
CA GLU A 23 25.09 5.90 4.08
C GLU A 23 25.86 4.68 3.58
N GLU A 24 26.07 3.69 4.45
CA GLU A 24 26.60 2.40 4.03
C GLU A 24 25.58 1.64 3.18
N THR A 25 25.94 1.33 1.93
CA THR A 25 25.11 0.64 0.95
C THR A 25 25.47 -0.84 0.84
N TRP A 26 24.46 -1.70 0.74
CA TRP A 26 24.60 -3.15 0.63
C TRP A 26 23.95 -3.68 -0.66
N LEU A 27 24.65 -4.52 -1.40
CA LEU A 27 24.14 -5.13 -2.65
C LEU A 27 23.37 -6.42 -2.34
N HIS A 28 22.16 -6.32 -1.77
CA HIS A 28 21.38 -7.45 -1.28
C HIS A 28 20.64 -8.24 -2.39
N ALA A 29 21.36 -8.90 -3.30
CA ALA A 29 20.78 -9.59 -4.46
C ALA A 29 20.33 -11.04 -4.14
N THR A 30 19.35 -11.23 -3.26
CA THR A 30 18.71 -12.56 -3.04
C THR A 30 17.67 -12.86 -4.11
N ARG A 31 17.21 -14.11 -4.26
CA ARG A 31 16.12 -14.44 -5.20
C ARG A 31 14.89 -13.57 -4.96
N THR A 32 14.44 -13.46 -3.71
CA THR A 32 13.28 -12.65 -3.34
C THR A 32 13.47 -11.18 -3.72
N GLU A 33 14.67 -10.62 -3.51
CA GLU A 33 14.95 -9.23 -3.88
C GLU A 33 14.97 -9.05 -5.40
N LEU A 34 15.65 -9.93 -6.15
CA LEU A 34 15.78 -9.85 -7.60
C LEU A 34 14.43 -10.05 -8.32
N ASP A 35 13.63 -11.01 -7.85
CA ASP A 35 12.25 -11.23 -8.34
C ASP A 35 11.36 -10.03 -8.01
N SER A 36 11.62 -9.35 -6.90
CA SER A 36 10.91 -8.12 -6.54
C SER A 36 11.31 -7.00 -7.48
N ILE A 37 12.58 -6.60 -7.57
CA ILE A 37 12.98 -5.38 -8.29
C ILE A 37 12.93 -5.52 -9.81
N GLY A 38 13.16 -6.73 -10.33
CA GLY A 38 13.33 -6.97 -11.75
C GLY A 38 12.27 -7.84 -12.38
N LEU A 39 11.00 -7.79 -11.95
CA LEU A 39 9.93 -8.64 -12.47
C LEU A 39 9.71 -8.48 -13.98
N ARG A 40 9.31 -7.28 -14.43
CA ARG A 40 10.16 -6.54 -15.36
C ARG A 40 11.00 -7.35 -16.35
N LEU A 41 12.15 -7.63 -15.77
CA LEU A 41 13.38 -8.24 -16.24
C LEU A 41 13.26 -9.71 -16.62
N GLY A 42 12.22 -10.39 -16.12
CA GLY A 42 12.19 -11.84 -15.91
C GLY A 42 12.60 -12.27 -14.47
N GLY A 43 12.68 -11.35 -13.52
CA GLY A 43 13.12 -11.61 -12.14
C GLY A 43 14.55 -12.12 -12.07
N ALA A 44 14.86 -12.96 -11.09
CA ALA A 44 16.18 -13.56 -10.97
C ALA A 44 16.58 -14.41 -12.20
N GLU A 45 15.62 -15.05 -12.89
CA GLU A 45 15.87 -15.75 -14.17
C GLU A 45 16.22 -14.77 -15.29
N GLY A 46 15.55 -13.62 -15.31
CA GLY A 46 15.85 -12.51 -16.20
C GLY A 46 17.27 -11.97 -16.06
N LEU A 47 17.74 -11.82 -14.82
CA LEU A 47 19.12 -11.43 -14.55
C LEU A 47 20.11 -12.48 -15.09
N ILE A 48 19.81 -13.77 -14.91
CA ILE A 48 20.63 -14.87 -15.44
C ILE A 48 20.72 -14.78 -16.97
N ALA A 49 19.58 -14.65 -17.65
CA ALA A 49 19.55 -14.52 -19.11
C ALA A 49 20.35 -13.29 -19.60
N ALA A 50 20.22 -12.15 -18.91
CA ALA A 50 20.97 -10.94 -19.22
C ALA A 50 22.49 -11.12 -19.04
N ILE A 51 22.92 -11.92 -18.05
CA ILE A 51 24.33 -12.25 -17.81
C ILE A 51 24.88 -13.21 -18.87
N GLU A 52 24.08 -14.17 -19.31
CA GLU A 52 24.46 -15.10 -20.38
C GLU A 52 24.73 -14.35 -21.69
N GLU A 53 23.86 -13.38 -22.04
CA GLU A 53 24.05 -12.45 -23.15
C GLU A 53 25.28 -11.54 -22.92
N GLY A 54 25.36 -10.95 -21.73
CA GLY A 54 26.43 -10.03 -21.33
C GLY A 54 26.24 -8.61 -21.87
N ALA A 55 27.21 -7.74 -21.57
CA ALA A 55 27.20 -6.37 -22.09
C ALA A 55 27.36 -6.39 -23.62
N PRO A 56 26.53 -5.66 -24.39
CA PRO A 56 26.51 -5.77 -25.85
C PRO A 56 27.81 -5.30 -26.52
N TRP A 57 28.60 -4.47 -25.84
CA TRP A 57 29.94 -4.01 -26.27
C TRP A 57 31.09 -4.89 -25.77
N LEU A 58 30.78 -6.05 -25.17
CA LEU A 58 31.77 -6.96 -24.63
C LEU A 58 31.65 -8.34 -25.29
N SER A 59 32.72 -8.79 -25.96
CA SER A 59 32.78 -10.11 -26.58
C SER A 59 34.04 -10.89 -26.17
N GLY A 60 33.98 -12.22 -26.33
CA GLY A 60 35.15 -13.10 -26.16
C GLY A 60 35.74 -13.14 -24.74
N TYR A 61 34.91 -13.02 -23.71
CA TYR A 61 35.35 -13.21 -22.32
C TYR A 61 35.21 -14.67 -21.88
N GLY A 62 36.18 -15.15 -21.10
CA GLY A 62 36.26 -16.57 -20.71
C GLY A 62 35.38 -16.94 -19.53
N THR A 63 35.19 -16.00 -18.57
CA THR A 63 34.40 -16.19 -17.35
C THR A 63 33.66 -14.91 -17.01
N VAL A 64 32.61 -14.99 -16.18
CA VAL A 64 31.91 -13.79 -15.68
C VAL A 64 32.79 -12.87 -14.81
N ALA A 65 33.88 -13.38 -14.22
CA ALA A 65 34.88 -12.56 -13.54
C ALA A 65 35.74 -11.76 -14.52
N ASP A 66 36.20 -12.38 -15.62
CA ASP A 66 36.91 -11.67 -16.70
C ASP A 66 36.02 -10.57 -17.31
N ALA A 67 34.72 -10.85 -17.50
CA ALA A 67 33.77 -9.84 -17.97
C ALA A 67 33.68 -8.62 -17.04
N ALA A 68 33.48 -8.85 -15.74
CA ALA A 68 33.45 -7.78 -14.74
C ALA A 68 34.76 -6.99 -14.72
N GLY A 69 35.91 -7.67 -14.75
CA GLY A 69 37.23 -7.06 -14.79
C GLY A 69 37.48 -6.16 -16.00
N ARG A 70 37.04 -6.59 -17.19
CA ARG A 70 37.10 -5.78 -18.41
C ARG A 70 36.24 -4.53 -18.31
N LEU A 71 35.02 -4.64 -17.75
CA LEU A 71 34.12 -3.50 -17.57
C LEU A 71 34.66 -2.50 -16.55
N VAL A 72 35.28 -2.95 -15.46
CA VAL A 72 36.02 -2.10 -14.50
C VAL A 72 37.08 -1.27 -15.23
N ARG A 73 37.91 -1.93 -16.07
CA ARG A 73 38.94 -1.25 -16.86
C ARG A 73 38.38 -0.26 -17.87
N GLN A 74 37.28 -0.60 -18.56
CA GLN A 74 36.61 0.29 -19.51
C GLN A 74 36.04 1.54 -18.82
N ARG A 75 35.40 1.37 -17.65
CA ARG A 75 34.84 2.47 -16.84
C ARG A 75 35.91 3.49 -16.44
N GLY A 76 37.06 2.99 -15.99
CA GLY A 76 38.21 3.78 -15.52
C GLY A 76 39.08 4.40 -16.62
N ALA A 77 38.88 4.03 -17.89
CA ALA A 77 39.71 4.52 -18.99
C ALA A 77 39.56 6.04 -19.21
N ALA A 78 40.67 6.72 -19.51
CA ALA A 78 40.66 8.15 -19.83
C ALA A 78 39.89 8.46 -21.12
N ARG A 79 39.92 7.54 -22.09
CA ARG A 79 39.08 7.53 -23.29
C ARG A 79 38.40 6.17 -23.36
N ARG A 80 37.07 6.16 -23.25
CA ARG A 80 36.28 4.94 -23.36
C ARG A 80 36.07 4.58 -24.82
N SER A 81 35.81 3.30 -25.07
CA SER A 81 35.39 2.85 -26.40
C SER A 81 34.12 3.62 -26.81
N PRO A 82 33.96 4.04 -28.07
CA PRO A 82 32.70 4.59 -28.57
C PRO A 82 31.50 3.66 -28.39
N GLU A 83 31.75 2.36 -28.25
CA GLU A 83 30.72 1.33 -28.05
C GLU A 83 30.33 1.14 -26.57
N TYR A 84 31.10 1.71 -25.63
CA TYR A 84 30.79 1.62 -24.21
C TYR A 84 29.56 2.46 -23.89
N VAL A 85 28.51 1.83 -23.36
CA VAL A 85 27.33 2.55 -22.87
C VAL A 85 27.60 3.02 -21.45
N ASP A 86 27.72 4.34 -21.26
CA ASP A 86 27.83 4.93 -19.92
C ASP A 86 26.46 4.92 -19.24
N PRO A 87 26.32 4.40 -18.00
CA PRO A 87 25.05 4.50 -17.29
C PRO A 87 24.51 5.92 -17.14
N GLY A 88 25.36 6.96 -17.16
CA GLY A 88 24.94 8.36 -17.17
C GLY A 88 24.26 8.82 -18.46
N GLU A 89 24.44 8.11 -19.58
CA GLU A 89 23.69 8.35 -20.82
C GLU A 89 22.30 7.71 -20.79
N VAL A 90 22.11 6.70 -19.92
CA VAL A 90 20.84 5.97 -19.74
C VAL A 90 19.97 6.64 -18.67
N ASP A 91 20.57 7.05 -17.55
CA ASP A 91 19.89 7.73 -16.45
C ASP A 91 20.66 9.00 -16.08
N SER A 92 20.00 10.14 -16.27
CA SER A 92 20.57 11.47 -16.06
C SER A 92 21.05 11.69 -14.61
N THR A 93 20.56 10.89 -13.66
CA THR A 93 21.01 10.86 -12.27
C THR A 93 22.51 10.60 -12.14
N TYR A 94 23.08 9.82 -13.07
CA TYR A 94 24.49 9.38 -13.06
C TYR A 94 25.35 10.09 -14.10
N VAL A 95 24.86 11.19 -14.70
CA VAL A 95 25.66 12.03 -15.59
C VAL A 95 26.96 12.45 -14.89
N ASP A 96 28.06 12.30 -15.61
CA ASP A 96 29.44 12.57 -15.16
C ASP A 96 29.92 11.75 -13.94
N ALA A 97 29.09 10.85 -13.38
CA ALA A 97 29.44 10.04 -12.21
C ALA A 97 30.31 8.82 -12.55
N ARG A 98 30.49 8.51 -13.84
CA ARG A 98 31.23 7.33 -14.31
C ARG A 98 30.76 6.04 -13.61
N ALA A 99 29.44 5.86 -13.53
CA ALA A 99 28.83 4.81 -12.72
C ALA A 99 29.22 3.39 -13.22
N PRO A 100 29.26 2.39 -12.31
CA PRO A 100 29.58 1.01 -12.65
C PRO A 100 28.63 0.41 -13.70
N ALA A 101 29.21 -0.20 -14.73
CA ALA A 101 28.48 -0.95 -15.77
C ALA A 101 28.51 -2.48 -15.55
N TYR A 102 28.98 -2.93 -14.37
CA TYR A 102 29.22 -4.35 -14.06
C TYR A 102 28.40 -4.88 -12.87
N LEU A 103 27.40 -4.12 -12.38
CA LEU A 103 26.59 -4.53 -11.23
C LEU A 103 25.86 -5.88 -11.43
N PRO A 104 25.37 -6.25 -12.63
CA PRO A 104 24.76 -7.57 -12.84
C PRO A 104 25.67 -8.73 -12.42
N TYR A 105 26.98 -8.64 -12.67
CA TYR A 105 27.93 -9.68 -12.27
C TYR A 105 28.15 -9.74 -10.75
N LEU A 106 28.17 -8.58 -10.07
CA LEU A 106 28.23 -8.55 -8.60
C LEU A 106 26.96 -9.14 -7.98
N ALA A 107 25.79 -8.79 -8.54
CA ALA A 107 24.50 -9.31 -8.10
C ALA A 107 24.42 -10.82 -8.26
N LEU A 108 24.93 -11.38 -9.36
CA LEU A 108 25.06 -12.83 -9.56
C LEU A 108 25.86 -13.51 -8.45
N TRP A 109 27.02 -12.95 -8.06
CA TRP A 109 27.85 -13.55 -7.02
C TRP A 109 27.14 -13.52 -5.67
N VAL A 110 26.46 -12.42 -5.34
CA VAL A 110 25.65 -12.35 -4.13
C VAL A 110 24.51 -13.36 -4.18
N PHE A 111 23.79 -13.44 -5.29
CA PHE A 111 22.71 -14.39 -5.49
C PHE A 111 23.18 -15.85 -5.32
N ALA A 112 24.27 -16.22 -5.99
CA ALA A 112 24.89 -17.54 -5.87
C ALA A 112 25.32 -17.88 -4.43
N SER A 113 25.66 -16.87 -3.61
CA SER A 113 26.04 -17.06 -2.22
C SER A 113 24.85 -17.23 -1.26
N SER A 114 23.70 -16.66 -1.61
CA SER A 114 22.47 -16.69 -0.79
C SER A 114 21.70 -18.01 -0.86
N ASP A 115 21.96 -18.82 -1.89
CA ASP A 115 21.20 -20.04 -2.24
C ASP A 115 22.11 -21.28 -2.40
N ALA A 116 23.21 -21.33 -1.63
CA ALA A 116 24.30 -22.27 -1.87
C ALA A 116 24.12 -23.60 -1.12
N ALA A 117 23.26 -24.50 -1.61
CA ALA A 117 23.25 -25.91 -1.21
C ALA A 117 24.48 -26.68 -1.74
N ASP A 118 24.94 -26.36 -2.97
CA ASP A 118 25.98 -27.11 -3.70
C ASP A 118 27.36 -26.40 -3.79
N GLY A 119 27.59 -25.38 -2.95
CA GLY A 119 28.85 -24.61 -2.92
C GLY A 119 28.94 -23.47 -3.95
N PHE A 120 29.60 -22.37 -3.55
CA PHE A 120 29.58 -21.08 -4.27
C PHE A 120 30.05 -21.15 -5.73
N TYR A 121 31.24 -21.70 -6.00
CA TYR A 121 31.83 -21.68 -7.35
C TYR A 121 31.04 -22.53 -8.36
N ALA A 122 30.55 -23.70 -7.92
CA ALA A 122 29.71 -24.56 -8.74
C ALA A 122 28.39 -23.86 -9.08
N ARG A 123 27.81 -23.15 -8.11
CA ARG A 123 26.58 -22.39 -8.32
C ARG A 123 26.78 -21.23 -9.30
N VAL A 124 27.85 -20.44 -9.17
CA VAL A 124 28.15 -19.38 -10.15
C VAL A 124 28.30 -19.96 -11.55
N ALA A 125 29.04 -21.07 -11.71
CA ALA A 125 29.23 -21.69 -13.01
C ALA A 125 27.91 -22.18 -13.64
N HIS A 126 27.04 -22.75 -12.81
CA HIS A 126 25.70 -23.18 -13.22
C HIS A 126 24.82 -22.00 -13.65
N LEU A 127 24.76 -20.94 -12.82
CA LEU A 127 23.91 -19.79 -13.08
C LEU A 127 24.39 -18.92 -14.24
N SER A 128 25.69 -18.90 -14.56
CA SER A 128 26.19 -18.11 -15.70
C SER A 128 26.34 -18.90 -17.00
N GLY A 129 26.07 -20.21 -16.99
CA GLY A 129 26.31 -21.09 -18.14
C GLY A 129 27.78 -21.17 -18.59
N ARG A 130 28.74 -20.78 -17.72
CA ARG A 130 30.17 -20.61 -18.06
C ARG A 130 31.07 -21.20 -16.98
N PRO A 131 32.28 -21.69 -17.32
CA PRO A 131 33.21 -22.20 -16.33
C PRO A 131 33.59 -21.14 -15.28
N PHE A 132 33.64 -21.53 -14.00
CA PHE A 132 34.05 -20.65 -12.91
C PHE A 132 35.04 -21.35 -11.97
N PRO A 133 36.31 -21.52 -12.40
CA PRO A 133 37.30 -22.31 -11.66
C PRO A 133 37.72 -21.61 -10.36
N GLY A 134 37.29 -22.16 -9.23
CA GLY A 134 37.54 -21.56 -7.92
C GLY A 134 39.01 -21.49 -7.50
N ASN A 135 39.93 -22.19 -8.17
CA ASN A 135 41.37 -22.19 -7.88
C ASN A 135 42.20 -21.30 -8.84
N ASP A 136 41.56 -20.66 -9.82
CA ASP A 136 42.25 -19.79 -10.78
C ASP A 136 42.56 -18.42 -10.15
N ALA A 137 43.84 -18.03 -10.15
CA ALA A 137 44.31 -16.78 -9.56
C ALA A 137 43.78 -15.54 -10.30
N THR A 138 43.56 -15.63 -11.61
CA THR A 138 43.06 -14.54 -12.45
C THR A 138 41.57 -14.30 -12.17
N VAL A 139 40.77 -15.37 -12.13
CA VAL A 139 39.33 -15.28 -11.78
C VAL A 139 39.16 -14.63 -10.41
N ARG A 140 39.96 -15.06 -9.45
CA ARG A 140 40.00 -14.51 -8.08
C ARG A 140 40.38 -13.03 -8.05
N ALA A 141 41.39 -12.63 -8.82
CA ALA A 141 41.84 -11.24 -8.89
C ALA A 141 40.78 -10.32 -9.48
N GLU A 142 40.14 -10.73 -10.58
CA GLU A 142 39.09 -9.93 -11.24
C GLU A 142 37.84 -9.78 -10.36
N MET A 143 37.45 -10.83 -9.64
CA MET A 143 36.36 -10.73 -8.65
C MET A 143 36.66 -9.70 -7.56
N ILE A 144 37.86 -9.76 -6.96
CA ILE A 144 38.27 -8.80 -5.94
C ILE A 144 38.32 -7.38 -6.53
N GLY A 145 38.85 -7.25 -7.74
CA GLY A 145 38.96 -5.97 -8.45
C GLY A 145 37.61 -5.30 -8.64
N ALA A 146 36.57 -6.03 -9.01
CA ALA A 146 35.22 -5.47 -9.19
C ALA A 146 34.60 -4.95 -7.88
N TRP A 147 34.78 -5.66 -6.76
CA TRP A 147 34.33 -5.20 -5.44
C TRP A 147 35.10 -3.95 -4.97
N GLN A 148 36.42 -3.95 -5.15
CA GLN A 148 37.27 -2.81 -4.79
C GLN A 148 36.98 -1.58 -5.65
N ASP A 149 36.70 -1.78 -6.94
CA ASP A 149 36.32 -0.70 -7.84
C ASP A 149 34.97 -0.09 -7.44
N LEU A 150 33.99 -0.91 -7.02
CA LEU A 150 32.69 -0.41 -6.55
C LEU A 150 32.84 0.44 -5.28
N GLU A 151 33.65 -0.03 -4.33
CA GLU A 151 33.97 0.72 -3.12
C GLU A 151 34.71 2.03 -3.47
N GLN A 152 35.70 1.99 -4.36
CA GLN A 152 36.43 3.19 -4.77
C GLN A 152 35.52 4.19 -5.49
N TRP A 153 34.67 3.72 -6.41
CA TRP A 153 33.70 4.58 -7.09
C TRP A 153 32.76 5.30 -6.12
N SER A 154 32.28 4.59 -5.08
CA SER A 154 31.41 5.20 -4.06
C SER A 154 32.12 6.33 -3.29
N ARG A 155 33.44 6.20 -3.07
CA ARG A 155 34.29 7.23 -2.46
C ARG A 155 34.60 8.37 -3.44
N ASP A 156 34.86 8.07 -4.70
CA ASP A 156 35.11 9.08 -5.74
C ASP A 156 33.88 9.98 -5.96
N CYS A 157 32.69 9.46 -5.71
CA CYS A 157 31.44 10.21 -5.71
C CYS A 157 31.17 10.96 -4.39
N ASP A 158 32.14 10.99 -3.46
CA ASP A 158 32.00 11.58 -2.12
C ASP A 158 30.77 11.07 -1.34
N GLY A 159 30.42 9.80 -1.55
CA GLY A 159 29.24 9.19 -0.94
C GLY A 159 27.89 9.67 -1.48
N ARG A 160 27.83 10.48 -2.57
CA ARG A 160 26.59 11.02 -3.19
C ARG A 160 25.53 9.96 -3.48
N PHE A 161 25.94 8.73 -3.79
CA PHE A 161 25.04 7.60 -4.10
C PHE A 161 25.10 6.50 -3.03
N GLY A 162 25.59 6.85 -1.84
CA GLY A 162 25.96 5.91 -0.78
C GLY A 162 27.43 5.52 -0.82
N ILE A 163 27.88 4.92 0.28
CA ILE A 163 29.24 4.46 0.55
C ILE A 163 29.21 2.94 0.54
N PHE A 164 29.85 2.32 -0.43
CA PHE A 164 29.98 0.88 -0.47
C PHE A 164 31.27 0.46 0.24
N ALA A 165 31.20 -0.53 1.15
CA ALA A 165 32.36 -1.04 1.86
C ALA A 165 32.59 -2.53 1.53
N VAL A 166 33.81 -2.88 1.11
CA VAL A 166 34.18 -4.28 0.89
C VAL A 166 34.45 -4.96 2.22
N ARG A 167 33.62 -5.94 2.56
CA ARG A 167 33.77 -6.75 3.78
C ARG A 167 34.03 -8.21 3.43
N VAL A 168 34.76 -8.91 4.29
CA VAL A 168 35.09 -10.32 4.10
C VAL A 168 34.60 -11.09 5.31
N LEU A 169 33.66 -12.02 5.12
CA LEU A 169 33.27 -12.96 6.18
C LEU A 169 34.24 -14.14 6.27
N GLY A 170 34.77 -14.37 7.47
CA GLY A 170 35.71 -15.44 7.79
C GLY A 170 37.04 -15.35 7.00
N GLY A 171 37.82 -16.44 7.01
CA GLY A 171 39.11 -16.50 6.30
C GLY A 171 39.02 -16.61 4.76
N HIS A 172 37.83 -16.69 4.18
CA HIS A 172 37.62 -17.00 2.76
C HIS A 172 37.21 -15.78 1.93
N ARG A 173 38.18 -14.92 1.60
CA ARG A 173 38.00 -13.64 0.88
C ARG A 173 37.03 -13.65 -0.32
N PHE A 174 37.05 -14.71 -1.12
CA PHE A 174 36.27 -14.80 -2.36
C PHE A 174 34.79 -15.14 -2.17
N VAL A 175 34.47 -15.94 -1.14
CA VAL A 175 33.09 -16.34 -0.81
C VAL A 175 32.53 -15.43 0.28
N GLY A 176 33.39 -14.97 1.18
CA GLY A 176 33.06 -14.09 2.28
C GLY A 176 32.61 -12.69 1.85
N MET A 177 33.09 -12.18 0.72
CA MET A 177 32.63 -10.91 0.16
C MET A 177 31.15 -10.97 -0.26
N PRO A 178 30.73 -11.85 -1.20
CA PRO A 178 29.32 -11.98 -1.55
C PRO A 178 28.42 -12.31 -0.36
N ARG A 179 28.85 -13.23 0.53
CA ARG A 179 28.06 -13.59 1.72
C ARG A 179 27.83 -12.42 2.67
N SER A 180 28.79 -11.50 2.79
CA SER A 180 28.66 -10.31 3.66
C SER A 180 27.46 -9.44 3.29
N GLN A 181 27.04 -9.48 2.03
CA GLN A 181 25.94 -8.66 1.50
C GLN A 181 24.54 -9.23 1.83
N CYS A 182 24.46 -10.47 2.33
CA CYS A 182 23.20 -11.19 2.58
C CYS A 182 23.00 -11.66 4.03
N LEU A 183 23.76 -11.11 4.99
CA LEU A 183 23.69 -11.53 6.41
C LEU A 183 22.34 -11.30 7.09
N VAL A 184 21.57 -10.31 6.63
CA VAL A 184 20.32 -9.86 7.26
C VAL A 184 19.17 -10.12 6.32
N SER A 185 18.21 -10.92 6.78
CA SER A 185 16.97 -11.12 6.04
C SER A 185 16.00 -9.94 6.24
N PRO A 186 14.98 -9.76 5.37
CA PRO A 186 13.90 -8.79 5.61
C PRO A 186 13.21 -8.97 6.97
N LYS A 187 13.06 -10.22 7.45
CA LYS A 187 12.53 -10.54 8.78
C LYS A 187 13.42 -9.95 9.88
N ASP A 188 14.73 -10.05 9.72
CA ASP A 188 15.71 -9.54 10.69
C ASP A 188 15.67 -8.01 10.77
N LYS A 189 15.52 -7.32 9.63
CA LYS A 189 15.38 -5.85 9.61
C LYS A 189 14.16 -5.35 10.42
N LEU A 190 13.08 -6.14 10.49
CA LEU A 190 11.92 -5.84 11.34
C LEU A 190 12.15 -6.21 12.81
N GLY A 191 12.93 -7.26 13.08
CA GLY A 191 13.21 -7.74 14.43
C GLY A 191 14.31 -6.96 15.18
N LEU A 192 15.31 -6.43 14.47
CA LEU A 192 16.43 -5.69 15.06
C LEU A 192 15.98 -4.46 15.88
N PRO A 193 15.02 -3.62 15.43
CA PRO A 193 14.46 -2.54 16.24
C PRO A 193 13.93 -2.98 17.62
N ARG A 194 13.30 -4.15 17.69
CA ARG A 194 12.84 -4.74 18.97
C ARG A 194 14.04 -5.13 19.84
N LEU A 195 15.06 -5.75 19.25
CA LEU A 195 16.29 -6.08 19.96
C LEU A 195 16.96 -4.83 20.53
N PHE A 196 17.00 -3.73 19.79
CA PHE A 196 17.57 -2.46 20.25
C PHE A 196 16.84 -1.93 21.48
N LEU A 197 15.51 -1.99 21.49
CA LEU A 197 14.68 -1.61 22.63
C LEU A 197 14.88 -2.52 23.84
N GLU A 198 14.92 -3.84 23.63
CA GLU A 198 15.20 -4.81 24.71
C GLU A 198 16.60 -4.57 25.34
N CYS A 199 17.55 -4.05 24.55
CA CYS A 199 18.89 -3.66 25.01
C CYS A 199 19.00 -2.20 25.48
N GLY A 200 17.91 -1.42 25.47
CA GLY A 200 17.90 -0.02 25.89
C GLY A 200 18.74 0.92 25.00
N LEU A 201 19.02 0.55 23.75
CA LEU A 201 19.77 1.37 22.80
C LEU A 201 18.93 2.53 22.26
N ARG A 202 19.59 3.61 21.85
CA ARG A 202 18.95 4.77 21.19
C ARG A 202 19.26 4.80 19.70
N PRO A 203 18.34 5.33 18.87
CA PRO A 203 18.63 5.68 17.48
C PRO A 203 19.95 6.45 17.34
N ARG A 204 20.79 6.03 16.39
CA ARG A 204 22.10 6.64 16.09
C ARG A 204 23.08 6.75 17.27
N GLN A 205 22.86 6.04 18.36
CA GLN A 205 23.83 5.96 19.45
C GLN A 205 25.11 5.29 18.92
N HIS A 206 26.28 5.76 19.35
CA HIS A 206 27.52 5.05 19.02
C HIS A 206 27.54 3.66 19.67
N LEU A 207 27.68 2.60 18.86
CA LEU A 207 27.69 1.23 19.33
C LEU A 207 29.08 0.83 19.83
N SER A 208 29.34 1.05 21.11
CA SER A 208 30.59 0.59 21.72
C SER A 208 30.69 -0.94 21.69
N SER A 209 31.91 -1.48 21.72
CA SER A 209 32.12 -2.94 21.74
C SER A 209 31.41 -3.64 22.91
N GLN A 210 31.22 -2.93 24.03
CA GLN A 210 30.48 -3.43 25.19
C GLN A 210 28.98 -3.55 24.90
N LEU A 211 28.37 -2.50 24.30
CA LEU A 211 26.96 -2.50 23.92
C LEU A 211 26.68 -3.53 22.84
N PHE A 212 27.57 -3.67 21.86
CA PHE A 212 27.48 -4.72 20.85
C PHE A 212 27.51 -6.12 21.48
N GLY A 213 28.37 -6.35 22.49
CA GLY A 213 28.43 -7.62 23.20
C GLY A 213 27.13 -7.96 23.94
N GLN A 214 26.47 -6.98 24.55
CA GLN A 214 25.15 -7.15 25.19
C GLN A 214 24.07 -7.48 24.17
N LEU A 215 24.08 -6.77 23.04
CA LEU A 215 23.16 -6.99 21.94
C LEU A 215 23.32 -8.38 21.34
N ALA A 216 24.56 -8.81 21.06
CA ALA A 216 24.87 -10.13 20.52
C ALA A 216 24.39 -11.25 21.45
N ALA A 217 24.65 -11.12 22.76
CA ALA A 217 24.17 -12.08 23.75
C ALA A 217 22.64 -12.23 23.73
N ARG A 218 21.91 -11.11 23.66
CA ARG A 218 20.44 -11.12 23.57
C ARG A 218 19.94 -11.64 22.22
N ALA A 219 20.62 -11.30 21.13
CA ALA A 219 20.25 -11.68 19.78
C ALA A 219 20.19 -13.21 19.60
N THR A 220 21.15 -13.95 20.17
CA THR A 220 21.17 -15.42 20.07
C THR A 220 19.90 -16.10 20.60
N GLN A 221 19.18 -15.42 21.52
CA GLN A 221 17.94 -15.92 22.15
C GLN A 221 16.67 -15.31 21.55
N ALA A 222 16.77 -14.37 20.61
CA ALA A 222 15.65 -13.62 20.08
C ALA A 222 14.88 -14.38 18.99
N TYR A 223 13.79 -15.08 19.37
CA TYR A 223 12.98 -15.91 18.45
C TYR A 223 12.39 -15.17 17.24
N TYR A 224 12.27 -13.84 17.32
CA TYR A 224 11.77 -12.98 16.25
C TYR A 224 12.84 -12.67 15.18
N LEU A 225 14.10 -13.04 15.39
CA LEU A 225 15.15 -13.02 14.36
C LEU A 225 15.15 -14.34 13.55
N SER A 226 15.82 -14.34 12.40
CA SER A 226 16.08 -15.52 11.60
C SER A 226 17.10 -16.42 12.31
N THR A 227 17.06 -17.72 12.03
CA THR A 227 18.06 -18.65 12.59
C THR A 227 19.47 -18.30 12.13
N GLY A 228 19.63 -17.93 10.85
CA GLY A 228 20.93 -17.55 10.29
C GLY A 228 21.55 -16.32 10.97
N LEU A 229 20.76 -15.27 11.25
CA LEU A 229 21.29 -14.11 11.96
C LEU A 229 21.65 -14.43 13.42
N ARG A 230 20.85 -15.26 14.10
CA ARG A 230 21.15 -15.70 15.48
C ARG A 230 22.44 -16.49 15.58
N GLU A 231 22.67 -17.40 14.62
CA GLU A 231 23.92 -18.16 14.51
C GLU A 231 25.11 -17.24 14.20
N ALA A 232 24.92 -16.26 13.32
CA ALA A 232 25.96 -15.28 13.01
C ALA A 232 26.39 -14.47 14.25
N PHE A 233 25.44 -14.05 15.11
CA PHE A 233 25.78 -13.36 16.36
C PHE A 233 26.56 -14.23 17.36
N ALA A 234 26.52 -15.55 17.23
CA ALA A 234 27.29 -16.47 18.06
C ALA A 234 28.71 -16.74 17.52
N ASP A 235 28.98 -16.42 16.25
CA ASP A 235 30.25 -16.72 15.59
C ASP A 235 31.20 -15.49 15.63
N PRO A 236 32.40 -15.61 16.23
CA PRO A 236 33.38 -14.52 16.31
C PRO A 236 33.80 -13.97 14.95
N ASP A 237 33.82 -14.79 13.90
CA ASP A 237 34.24 -14.40 12.55
C ASP A 237 33.28 -13.39 11.91
N TYR A 238 32.08 -13.25 12.46
CA TYR A 238 31.02 -12.35 11.97
C TYR A 238 30.94 -11.05 12.77
N LYS A 239 31.71 -10.91 13.85
CA LYS A 239 31.59 -9.81 14.81
C LYS A 239 31.66 -8.42 14.16
N GLU A 240 32.71 -8.16 13.39
CA GLU A 240 32.95 -6.84 12.78
C GLU A 240 31.89 -6.52 11.69
N PRO A 241 31.61 -7.40 10.72
CA PRO A 241 30.52 -7.19 9.75
C PRO A 241 29.14 -7.00 10.40
N LEU A 242 28.81 -7.77 11.43
CA LEU A 242 27.55 -7.64 12.16
C LEU A 242 27.47 -6.33 12.93
N GLN A 243 28.57 -5.87 13.53
CA GLN A 243 28.59 -4.61 14.25
C GLN A 243 28.23 -3.44 13.33
N HIS A 244 28.86 -3.36 12.16
CA HIS A 244 28.57 -2.31 11.19
C HIS A 244 27.17 -2.41 10.59
N MET A 245 26.70 -3.63 10.30
CA MET A 245 25.34 -3.83 9.84
C MET A 245 24.31 -3.38 10.90
N VAL A 246 24.54 -3.72 12.17
CA VAL A 246 23.69 -3.28 13.28
C VAL A 246 23.75 -1.77 13.44
N GLU A 247 24.92 -1.16 13.32
CA GLU A 247 25.09 0.30 13.30
C GLU A 247 24.29 0.94 12.16
N SER A 248 24.33 0.38 10.94
CA SER A 248 23.55 0.85 9.78
C SER A 248 22.03 0.75 10.01
N VAL A 249 21.55 -0.37 10.57
CA VAL A 249 20.13 -0.52 10.92
C VAL A 249 19.74 0.43 12.07
N MET A 250 20.63 0.66 13.04
CA MET A 250 20.42 1.60 14.13
C MET A 250 20.49 3.08 13.67
N GLU A 251 21.21 3.37 12.59
CA GLU A 251 21.27 4.69 11.97
C GLU A 251 19.95 5.08 11.28
N SER A 252 19.27 4.09 10.71
CA SER A 252 17.97 4.23 10.03
C SER A 252 16.77 3.99 10.95
N TRP A 253 17.00 3.51 12.17
CA TRP A 253 15.96 3.27 13.16
C TRP A 253 15.44 4.57 13.79
N ASP A 254 14.12 4.70 13.89
CA ASP A 254 13.41 5.89 14.41
C ASP A 254 13.02 5.77 15.91
N GLY A 255 13.43 4.69 16.58
CA GLY A 255 13.08 4.43 17.98
C GLY A 255 11.84 3.56 18.19
N THR A 256 11.16 3.12 17.13
CA THR A 256 9.95 2.28 17.21
C THR A 256 10.24 0.78 17.10
N ALA A 257 9.48 -0.08 17.79
CA ALA A 257 9.45 -1.52 17.53
C ALA A 257 8.07 -1.96 17.02
N PRO A 258 7.99 -2.91 16.07
CA PRO A 258 6.76 -3.63 15.78
C PRO A 258 6.35 -4.45 17.00
N ARG A 259 5.06 -4.43 17.38
CA ARG A 259 4.51 -5.25 18.47
C ARG A 259 4.33 -6.70 18.00
N ILE A 260 5.42 -7.46 17.90
CA ILE A 260 5.34 -8.90 17.59
C ILE A 260 4.97 -9.65 18.88
N GLY A 261 3.71 -10.08 19.02
CA GLY A 261 3.26 -10.82 20.20
C GLY A 261 4.08 -12.09 20.46
N PRO A 262 4.27 -12.50 21.73
CA PRO A 262 4.79 -13.82 22.06
C PRO A 262 3.74 -14.89 21.74
N ARG A 263 4.10 -15.89 20.94
CA ARG A 263 3.33 -17.14 20.85
C ARG A 263 3.26 -17.77 22.25
N PRO A 264 2.09 -18.09 22.81
CA PRO A 264 2.01 -18.78 24.09
C PRO A 264 2.73 -20.13 24.01
N GLY A 265 3.65 -20.36 24.94
CA GLY A 265 4.39 -21.60 25.08
C GLY A 265 3.47 -22.79 25.37
N ALA A 266 3.91 -23.96 24.92
CA ALA A 266 3.25 -25.26 25.02
C ALA A 266 2.76 -25.59 26.44
N GLY A 267 1.44 -25.70 26.58
CA GLY A 267 0.74 -26.48 27.61
C GLY A 267 -0.19 -27.50 26.91
N PRO A 268 -0.54 -28.63 27.55
CA PRO A 268 -1.19 -29.74 26.87
C PRO A 268 -2.61 -29.35 26.43
N ALA A 269 -2.96 -29.80 25.23
CA ALA A 269 -4.20 -29.52 24.50
C ALA A 269 -5.46 -29.47 25.38
N ARG A 270 -6.17 -28.33 25.32
CA ARG A 270 -7.62 -28.29 25.53
C ARG A 270 -8.27 -27.95 24.20
N ASN A 271 -9.05 -28.91 23.70
CA ASN A 271 -9.86 -28.81 22.49
C ASN A 271 -10.83 -27.62 22.57
N GLY A 272 -10.83 -26.79 21.52
CA GLY A 272 -11.88 -25.81 21.23
C GLY A 272 -11.36 -24.56 20.54
N GLY A 273 -11.67 -24.40 19.25
CA GLY A 273 -11.67 -23.13 18.50
C GLY A 273 -10.34 -22.39 18.45
N GLY A 274 -9.49 -22.71 17.48
CA GLY A 274 -8.34 -21.88 17.13
C GLY A 274 -8.81 -20.55 16.56
N HIS A 275 -8.95 -19.53 17.41
CA HIS A 275 -8.87 -18.15 16.98
C HIS A 275 -7.40 -17.83 16.71
N ASP A 276 -7.09 -17.48 15.46
CA ASP A 276 -5.88 -16.71 15.17
C ASP A 276 -6.03 -15.37 15.90
N ASP A 277 -5.23 -15.14 16.94
CA ASP A 277 -5.02 -13.82 17.54
C ASP A 277 -4.31 -12.92 16.50
N ALA A 278 -5.07 -12.48 15.50
CA ALA A 278 -4.79 -11.24 14.80
C ALA A 278 -4.86 -10.11 15.84
N GLU A 279 -3.83 -9.26 15.89
CA GLU A 279 -3.75 -8.07 16.74
C GLU A 279 -5.12 -7.40 16.89
N LEU A 280 -5.73 -7.47 18.08
CA LEU A 280 -6.93 -6.69 18.36
C LEU A 280 -6.55 -5.20 18.33
N ASP A 281 -7.18 -4.46 17.41
CA ASP A 281 -7.03 -3.00 17.28
C ASP A 281 -7.59 -2.31 18.52
N ALA A 282 -6.71 -1.66 19.29
CA ALA A 282 -7.06 -1.08 20.59
C ALA A 282 -7.73 0.29 20.47
N VAL A 283 -8.81 0.51 21.21
CA VAL A 283 -9.43 1.82 21.43
C VAL A 283 -8.62 2.58 22.49
N ALA A 284 -8.26 3.82 22.18
CA ALA A 284 -7.61 4.75 23.10
C ALA A 284 -8.61 5.73 23.70
N LEU A 285 -8.46 6.01 25.00
CA LEU A 285 -9.24 7.01 25.72
C LEU A 285 -8.72 8.42 25.41
N VAL A 286 -9.66 9.35 25.20
CA VAL A 286 -9.38 10.78 25.03
C VAL A 286 -10.21 11.57 26.03
N LEU A 287 -9.62 12.56 26.72
CA LEU A 287 -10.36 13.54 27.51
C LEU A 287 -10.29 14.91 26.85
N ARG A 288 -11.45 15.53 26.66
CA ARG A 288 -11.59 16.92 26.22
C ARG A 288 -12.19 17.78 27.33
N PRO A 289 -11.89 19.09 27.36
CA PRO A 289 -12.59 20.02 28.23
C PRO A 289 -14.10 19.87 28.07
N GLY A 290 -14.82 19.69 29.18
CA GLY A 290 -16.26 19.41 29.16
C GLY A 290 -17.05 20.54 28.50
N ALA A 291 -18.04 20.18 27.68
CA ALA A 291 -18.90 21.14 27.00
C ALA A 291 -19.87 21.87 27.95
N THR A 292 -20.00 21.40 29.20
CA THR A 292 -20.92 21.93 30.21
C THR A 292 -20.16 22.50 31.40
N VAL A 293 -20.79 23.43 32.12
CA VAL A 293 -20.20 24.07 33.31
C VAL A 293 -20.05 23.10 34.49
N THR A 294 -20.71 21.93 34.45
CA THR A 294 -20.78 20.96 35.55
C THR A 294 -19.78 19.80 35.42
N ALA A 295 -19.09 19.67 34.28
CA ALA A 295 -18.12 18.62 34.04
C ALA A 295 -16.83 19.22 33.50
N ASP A 296 -15.71 18.94 34.18
CA ASP A 296 -14.40 19.40 33.73
C ASP A 296 -13.94 18.64 32.47
N TRP A 297 -14.38 17.38 32.32
CA TRP A 297 -13.96 16.50 31.22
C TRP A 297 -15.12 15.77 30.56
N ASP A 298 -15.08 15.72 29.23
CA ASP A 298 -15.85 14.80 28.40
C ASP A 298 -14.92 13.68 27.87
N ILE A 299 -15.40 12.44 27.92
CA ILE A 299 -14.71 11.25 27.44
C ILE A 299 -15.01 11.05 25.96
N HIS A 300 -13.95 10.87 25.19
CA HIS A 300 -13.93 10.64 23.75
C HIS A 300 -13.10 9.39 23.43
N TRP A 301 -13.24 8.91 22.20
CA TRP A 301 -12.54 7.73 21.70
C TRP A 301 -11.67 8.06 20.50
N ARG A 302 -10.51 7.42 20.47
CA ARG A 302 -9.59 7.40 19.32
C ARG A 302 -9.31 5.95 18.94
N ILE A 303 -9.41 5.64 17.67
CA ILE A 303 -9.31 4.27 17.12
C ILE A 303 -8.28 4.24 15.99
N PRO A 304 -7.67 3.08 15.68
CA PRO A 304 -6.91 2.91 14.45
C PRO A 304 -7.77 3.18 13.22
N ALA A 305 -7.17 3.67 12.13
CA ALA A 305 -7.90 3.91 10.89
C ALA A 305 -8.56 2.61 10.37
N VAL A 306 -9.89 2.60 10.32
CA VAL A 306 -10.69 1.44 9.90
C VAL A 306 -10.74 1.32 8.37
N VAL A 307 -10.81 0.09 7.86
CA VAL A 307 -10.89 -0.20 6.43
C VAL A 307 -12.14 0.43 5.80
N GLY A 308 -12.03 0.93 4.57
CA GLY A 308 -13.16 1.49 3.80
C GLY A 308 -13.76 2.82 4.26
N ALA A 309 -13.52 3.26 5.50
CA ALA A 309 -14.36 4.28 6.15
C ALA A 309 -13.74 5.69 6.18
N GLY A 310 -14.43 6.68 5.60
CA GLY A 310 -14.15 8.10 5.88
C GLY A 310 -14.68 8.54 7.25
N THR A 311 -15.84 8.02 7.63
CA THR A 311 -16.47 8.17 8.96
C THR A 311 -16.85 6.80 9.50
N VAL A 312 -16.73 6.61 10.81
CA VAL A 312 -16.95 5.35 11.52
C VAL A 312 -17.89 5.62 12.68
N ASP A 313 -19.00 4.88 12.76
CA ASP A 313 -19.87 4.91 13.91
C ASP A 313 -19.42 3.85 14.92
N LEU A 314 -19.25 4.21 16.18
CA LEU A 314 -18.78 3.35 17.28
C LEU A 314 -19.93 3.07 18.25
N PHE A 315 -20.06 1.82 18.68
CA PHE A 315 -21.09 1.34 19.60
C PHE A 315 -20.47 0.53 20.74
N ALA A 316 -20.85 0.84 21.97
CA ALA A 316 -20.45 0.08 23.15
C ALA A 316 -21.38 0.40 24.33
N GLY A 317 -21.80 -0.61 25.11
CA GLY A 317 -22.60 -0.43 26.33
C GLY A 317 -23.88 0.39 26.17
N GLY A 318 -24.49 0.38 24.97
CA GLY A 318 -25.68 1.16 24.61
C GLY A 318 -25.40 2.61 24.18
N GLY A 319 -24.13 3.02 24.06
CA GLY A 319 -23.72 4.32 23.54
C GLY A 319 -23.38 4.26 22.05
N GLN A 320 -23.47 5.41 21.38
CA GLN A 320 -23.12 5.60 19.97
C GLN A 320 -22.25 6.87 19.82
N TRP A 321 -21.18 6.77 19.05
CA TRP A 321 -20.28 7.88 18.71
C TRP A 321 -19.93 7.84 17.24
N GLN A 322 -19.49 8.97 16.66
CA GLN A 322 -18.98 9.00 15.29
C GLN A 322 -17.55 9.53 15.29
N ALA A 323 -16.65 8.76 14.69
CA ALA A 323 -15.23 9.06 14.51
C ALA A 323 -14.93 9.37 13.04
N ALA A 324 -13.98 10.28 12.81
CA ALA A 324 -13.49 10.62 11.47
C ALA A 324 -11.97 10.57 11.45
N LEU A 325 -11.41 10.25 10.28
CA LEU A 325 -9.96 10.14 10.07
C LEU A 325 -9.25 11.45 10.46
N GLU A 326 -8.10 11.32 11.13
CA GLU A 326 -7.20 12.43 11.48
C GLU A 326 -6.31 12.81 10.29
N GLU A 327 -5.71 14.01 10.31
CA GLU A 327 -4.84 14.55 9.25
C GLU A 327 -3.71 13.59 8.83
N ALA A 328 -3.09 12.90 9.79
CA ALA A 328 -2.02 11.94 9.53
C ALA A 328 -2.49 10.63 8.86
N GLY A 329 -3.81 10.37 8.83
CA GLY A 329 -4.41 9.19 8.21
C GLY A 329 -4.12 7.85 8.92
N THR A 330 -3.63 7.89 10.16
CA THR A 330 -3.28 6.67 10.94
C THR A 330 -4.35 6.26 11.94
N HIS A 331 -5.13 7.23 12.44
CA HIS A 331 -6.17 7.04 13.44
C HIS A 331 -7.43 7.82 13.03
N ALA A 332 -8.55 7.45 13.62
CA ALA A 332 -9.79 8.21 13.58
C ALA A 332 -10.20 8.60 15.00
N SER A 333 -10.71 9.82 15.15
CA SER A 333 -11.10 10.37 16.45
C SER A 333 -12.55 10.83 16.45
N THR A 334 -13.24 10.57 17.56
CA THR A 334 -14.63 11.03 17.75
C THR A 334 -14.72 12.55 17.71
N ARG A 335 -15.63 13.12 16.93
CA ARG A 335 -15.76 14.59 16.81
C ARG A 335 -16.72 15.19 17.83
N SER A 336 -17.66 14.39 18.36
CA SER A 336 -18.63 14.79 19.39
C SER A 336 -18.57 13.87 20.62
N ALA A 337 -19.00 14.39 21.78
CA ALA A 337 -18.88 13.71 23.07
C ALA A 337 -19.84 12.50 23.21
N GLY A 338 -20.91 12.42 22.42
CA GLY A 338 -21.91 11.36 22.54
C GLY A 338 -22.48 11.22 23.97
N SER A 339 -22.84 10.01 24.38
CA SER A 339 -23.40 9.74 25.72
C SER A 339 -22.31 9.59 26.79
N GLN A 340 -22.11 10.64 27.58
CA GLN A 340 -21.06 10.68 28.62
C GLN A 340 -21.29 9.69 29.78
N ASP A 341 -22.54 9.44 30.17
CA ASP A 341 -22.82 8.46 31.23
C ASP A 341 -22.47 7.03 30.81
N VAL A 342 -22.72 6.70 29.54
CA VAL A 342 -22.28 5.42 28.99
C VAL A 342 -20.75 5.38 28.94
N ALA A 343 -20.11 6.43 28.41
CA ALA A 343 -18.65 6.47 28.31
C ALA A 343 -17.96 6.27 29.67
N ARG A 344 -18.44 6.94 30.72
CA ARG A 344 -17.95 6.76 32.10
C ARG A 344 -18.05 5.32 32.58
N ARG A 345 -19.18 4.65 32.33
CA ARG A 345 -19.37 3.23 32.70
C ARG A 345 -18.40 2.32 31.96
N LEU A 346 -18.16 2.55 30.67
CA LEU A 346 -17.22 1.76 29.86
C LEU A 346 -15.79 1.87 30.41
N VAL A 347 -15.34 3.07 30.78
CA VAL A 347 -14.00 3.24 31.39
C VAL A 347 -13.89 2.53 32.73
N ALA A 348 -14.95 2.60 33.58
CA ALA A 348 -14.97 1.87 34.85
C ALA A 348 -14.92 0.35 34.65
N GLN A 349 -15.66 -0.19 33.68
CA GLN A 349 -15.61 -1.60 33.30
C GLN A 349 -14.21 -2.01 32.82
N ALA A 350 -13.58 -1.16 32.00
CA ALA A 350 -12.22 -1.31 31.52
C ALA A 350 -11.15 -1.26 32.63
N GLY A 351 -11.52 -0.95 33.88
CA GLY A 351 -10.65 -1.11 35.05
C GLY A 351 -10.62 -2.53 35.62
N THR A 352 -11.49 -3.42 35.13
CA THR A 352 -11.68 -4.79 35.67
C THR A 352 -11.60 -5.88 34.62
N ALA A 353 -12.01 -5.61 33.38
CA ALA A 353 -11.95 -6.52 32.24
C ALA A 353 -11.81 -5.71 30.94
N ASP A 354 -11.48 -6.36 29.83
CA ASP A 354 -11.52 -5.72 28.51
C ASP A 354 -12.95 -5.32 28.15
N VAL A 355 -13.10 -4.23 27.38
CA VAL A 355 -14.41 -3.72 26.94
C VAL A 355 -14.46 -3.69 25.42
N ASP A 356 -15.44 -4.41 24.86
CA ASP A 356 -15.63 -4.51 23.42
C ASP A 356 -16.35 -3.28 22.86
N PHE A 357 -15.83 -2.79 21.74
CA PHE A 357 -16.41 -1.75 20.90
C PHE A 357 -16.72 -2.32 19.53
N THR A 358 -17.88 -1.96 18.99
CA THR A 358 -18.28 -2.29 17.64
C THR A 358 -18.24 -1.04 16.77
N ALA A 359 -17.46 -1.05 15.71
CA ALA A 359 -17.31 0.05 14.76
C ALA A 359 -18.04 -0.27 13.45
N THR A 360 -19.07 0.48 13.07
CA THR A 360 -19.75 0.34 11.78
C THR A 360 -19.37 1.43 10.79
N PHE A 361 -19.32 1.10 9.51
CA PHE A 361 -18.96 2.02 8.43
C PHE A 361 -19.52 1.52 7.10
N VAL A 362 -19.49 2.36 6.05
CA VAL A 362 -19.89 1.95 4.70
C VAL A 362 -18.64 1.82 3.84
N GLU A 363 -18.42 0.65 3.24
CA GLU A 363 -17.34 0.45 2.28
C GLU A 363 -17.80 0.85 0.87
N GLY A 364 -17.05 1.73 0.21
CA GLY A 364 -17.44 2.31 -1.08
C GLY A 364 -17.66 1.26 -2.18
N GLY A 365 -18.80 1.31 -2.87
CA GLY A 365 -19.20 0.32 -3.88
C GLY A 365 -20.59 -0.26 -3.65
N ASP A 366 -21.13 -0.12 -2.44
CA ASP A 366 -22.41 -0.69 -2.05
C ASP A 366 -23.17 0.36 -1.20
N GLU A 367 -24.06 1.13 -1.82
CA GLU A 367 -24.85 2.18 -1.16
C GLU A 367 -25.71 1.66 0.00
N ASN A 368 -25.80 0.33 0.18
CA ASN A 368 -26.63 -0.36 1.18
C ASN A 368 -25.85 -1.27 2.14
N GLY A 369 -24.52 -1.35 2.06
CA GLY A 369 -23.69 -2.27 2.87
C GLY A 369 -23.06 -1.59 4.07
N GLN A 370 -23.58 -1.86 5.29
CA GLN A 370 -22.89 -1.50 6.53
C GLN A 370 -21.91 -2.61 6.92
N CYS A 371 -20.64 -2.25 7.03
CA CYS A 371 -19.54 -3.04 7.56
C CYS A 371 -19.44 -2.84 9.08
N LEU A 372 -18.82 -3.77 9.80
CA LEU A 372 -18.76 -3.83 11.26
C LEU A 372 -17.40 -4.39 11.73
N ARG A 373 -16.74 -3.78 12.72
CA ARG A 373 -15.43 -4.21 13.21
C ARG A 373 -15.38 -4.20 14.72
N GLN A 374 -14.82 -5.24 15.34
CA GLN A 374 -14.61 -5.26 16.79
C GLN A 374 -13.28 -4.62 17.15
N LEU A 375 -13.32 -3.78 18.18
CA LEU A 375 -12.20 -3.08 18.77
C LEU A 375 -12.26 -3.31 20.27
N VAL A 376 -11.13 -3.20 20.97
CA VAL A 376 -11.10 -3.44 22.41
C VAL A 376 -10.52 -2.23 23.12
N LEU A 377 -11.21 -1.75 24.15
CA LEU A 377 -10.64 -0.87 25.16
C LEU A 377 -9.98 -1.77 26.24
N PRO A 378 -8.64 -1.85 26.28
CA PRO A 378 -7.95 -2.85 27.09
C PRO A 378 -8.09 -2.60 28.59
N MET A 379 -8.05 -3.67 29.38
CA MET A 379 -8.12 -3.67 30.83
C MET A 379 -6.91 -2.94 31.41
N ARG A 380 -7.15 -1.76 31.99
CA ARG A 380 -6.13 -0.90 32.58
C ARG A 380 -6.69 -0.18 33.80
N ARG A 381 -5.97 -0.27 34.92
CA ARG A 381 -6.33 0.42 36.17
C ARG A 381 -5.62 1.77 36.33
N ILE A 382 -4.57 1.98 35.53
CA ILE A 382 -3.82 3.24 35.41
C ILE A 382 -3.66 3.48 33.91
N ARG A 383 -4.13 4.63 33.44
CA ARG A 383 -3.98 5.08 32.05
C ARG A 383 -3.15 6.36 32.03
N VAL A 384 -2.13 6.38 31.17
CA VAL A 384 -1.26 7.52 30.99
C VAL A 384 -1.81 8.37 29.84
N LEU A 385 -2.09 9.63 30.12
CA LEU A 385 -2.62 10.61 29.16
C LEU A 385 -1.62 11.75 28.98
N ALA A 386 -1.48 12.24 27.75
CA ALA A 386 -0.63 13.38 27.43
C ALA A 386 -1.38 14.39 26.57
N TRP A 387 -1.02 15.68 26.71
CA TRP A 387 -1.56 16.74 25.86
C TRP A 387 -1.08 16.56 24.43
N ASP A 388 -2.04 16.55 23.51
CA ASP A 388 -1.79 16.32 22.09
C ASP A 388 -2.77 17.13 21.22
N VAL A 389 -2.39 17.34 19.96
CA VAL A 389 -3.23 17.95 18.90
C VAL A 389 -3.08 17.08 17.65
N PRO A 390 -3.75 15.92 17.58
CA PRO A 390 -3.59 14.98 16.47
C PRO A 390 -4.20 15.52 15.16
N ASP A 391 -5.14 16.45 15.27
CA ASP A 391 -5.89 17.05 14.17
C ASP A 391 -6.18 18.52 14.52
N SER A 392 -5.83 19.44 13.62
CA SER A 392 -5.94 20.86 13.89
C SER A 392 -7.39 21.33 14.15
N ALA A 393 -8.39 20.58 13.68
CA ALA A 393 -9.80 20.89 13.89
C ALA A 393 -10.32 20.47 15.28
N LEU A 394 -9.59 19.65 16.03
CA LEU A 394 -10.02 19.15 17.35
C LEU A 394 -9.50 19.98 18.54
N GLY A 395 -8.46 20.78 18.35
CA GLY A 395 -7.82 21.53 19.43
C GLY A 395 -6.98 20.64 20.36
N GLN A 396 -6.68 21.13 21.57
CA GLN A 396 -5.88 20.41 22.57
C GLN A 396 -6.71 19.36 23.31
N GLU A 397 -6.17 18.15 23.42
CA GLU A 397 -6.82 17.00 24.04
C GLU A 397 -5.83 16.22 24.93
N LEU A 398 -6.34 15.51 25.93
CA LEU A 398 -5.55 14.51 26.67
C LEU A 398 -5.78 13.13 26.04
N ILE A 399 -4.75 12.57 25.41
CA ILE A 399 -4.84 11.30 24.68
C ILE A 399 -4.05 10.22 25.40
N GLU A 400 -4.61 9.01 25.49
CA GLU A 400 -3.92 7.84 26.02
C GLU A 400 -2.68 7.47 25.20
N ARG A 401 -1.52 7.46 25.86
CA ARG A 401 -0.19 7.22 25.25
C ARG A 401 0.76 6.53 26.22
N GLY A 402 1.99 6.25 25.76
CA GLY A 402 3.09 5.88 26.65
C GLY A 402 3.54 7.04 27.54
N VAL A 403 4.37 6.74 28.54
CA VAL A 403 4.93 7.75 29.46
C VAL A 403 5.79 8.75 28.69
N PRO A 404 5.47 10.06 28.71
CA PRO A 404 6.23 11.06 27.97
C PRO A 404 7.71 11.14 28.39
N LEU A 405 8.58 11.52 27.47
CA LEU A 405 10.00 11.78 27.79
C LEU A 405 10.18 12.99 28.70
N SER A 406 9.41 14.06 28.48
CA SER A 406 9.51 15.33 29.21
C SER A 406 8.16 16.02 29.33
N GLY A 407 8.10 16.99 30.26
CA GLY A 407 6.89 17.78 30.49
C GLY A 407 5.87 17.04 31.34
N PRO A 408 4.63 17.56 31.40
CA PRO A 408 3.60 16.98 32.25
C PRO A 408 2.92 15.78 31.59
N CYS A 409 2.50 14.81 32.41
CA CYS A 409 1.56 13.77 32.01
C CYS A 409 0.47 13.60 33.06
N PHE A 410 -0.66 13.05 32.64
CA PHE A 410 -1.83 12.84 33.48
C PHE A 410 -2.08 11.36 33.65
N LEU A 411 -2.35 10.95 34.88
CA LEU A 411 -2.72 9.58 35.20
C LEU A 411 -4.20 9.57 35.53
N LEU A 412 -4.98 8.85 34.71
CA LEU A 412 -6.35 8.46 35.05
C LEU A 412 -6.27 7.09 35.74
N TYR A 413 -6.68 7.01 37.00
CA TYR A 413 -6.48 5.81 37.82
C TYR A 413 -7.70 5.48 38.66
N ALA A 414 -7.92 4.18 38.88
CA ALA A 414 -8.91 3.71 39.85
C ALA A 414 -8.47 4.06 41.27
N ASP A 415 -9.40 4.45 42.15
CA ASP A 415 -9.09 4.99 43.48
C ASP A 415 -8.27 4.03 44.36
N ASP A 416 -8.38 2.71 44.14
CA ASP A 416 -7.59 1.72 44.88
C ASP A 416 -6.11 1.68 44.48
N GLN A 417 -5.74 2.29 43.34
CA GLN A 417 -4.35 2.48 42.91
C GLN A 417 -3.69 3.69 43.56
N ALA A 418 -4.45 4.55 44.26
CA ALA A 418 -3.93 5.78 44.86
C ALA A 418 -2.76 5.54 45.82
N ASN A 419 -2.83 4.48 46.63
CA ASN A 419 -1.77 4.11 47.57
C ASN A 419 -0.49 3.64 46.86
N ILE A 420 -0.64 2.92 45.74
CA ILE A 420 0.50 2.44 44.93
C ILE A 420 1.20 3.63 44.28
N LEU A 421 0.43 4.54 43.67
CA LEU A 421 0.96 5.76 43.06
C LEU A 421 1.64 6.66 44.10
N THR A 422 1.02 6.86 45.26
CA THR A 422 1.61 7.66 46.35
C THR A 422 2.90 7.05 46.86
N ARG A 423 2.98 5.72 46.99
CA ARG A 423 4.20 5.04 47.43
C ARG A 423 5.35 5.20 46.43
N HIS A 424 5.08 5.04 45.13
CA HIS A 424 6.13 5.03 44.10
C HIS A 424 6.47 6.42 43.56
N LEU A 425 5.51 7.36 43.57
CA LEU A 425 5.65 8.70 42.99
C LEU A 425 5.62 9.83 44.03
N GLY A 426 5.12 9.59 45.25
CA GLY A 426 4.94 10.66 46.26
C GLY A 426 6.24 11.30 46.74
N ALA A 427 7.36 10.57 46.69
CA ALA A 427 8.70 11.09 46.94
C ALA A 427 9.48 11.41 45.65
N SER A 428 8.83 11.34 44.48
CA SER A 428 9.49 11.56 43.20
C SER A 428 9.83 13.03 42.98
N LEU A 429 11.03 13.27 42.44
CA LEU A 429 11.44 14.59 41.95
C LEU A 429 10.56 15.06 40.77
N ALA A 430 9.85 14.14 40.11
CA ALA A 430 8.91 14.45 39.04
C ALA A 430 7.66 15.22 39.50
N ARG A 431 7.44 15.32 40.82
CA ARG A 431 6.29 15.95 41.49
C ARG A 431 4.96 15.38 41.01
N TRP A 432 4.41 14.48 41.80
CA TRP A 432 3.10 13.87 41.61
C TRP A 432 2.06 14.54 42.51
N GLU A 433 0.88 14.87 41.97
CA GLU A 433 -0.26 15.33 42.76
C GLU A 433 -1.61 14.85 42.20
N PRO A 434 -2.56 14.44 43.06
CA PRO A 434 -3.93 14.13 42.65
C PRO A 434 -4.76 15.40 42.44
N PHE A 435 -5.74 15.32 41.54
CA PHE A 435 -6.67 16.41 41.23
C PHE A 435 -8.11 16.04 41.58
N HIS A 436 -8.85 17.02 42.07
CA HIS A 436 -10.31 16.97 42.04
C HIS A 436 -10.78 17.38 40.65
N SER A 437 -11.48 16.48 39.98
CA SER A 437 -12.05 16.72 38.66
C SER A 437 -13.41 16.07 38.56
N THR A 438 -14.31 16.73 37.85
CA THR A 438 -15.68 16.28 37.58
C THR A 438 -15.79 15.77 36.15
N GLY A 439 -16.80 14.93 35.88
CA GLY A 439 -17.00 14.31 34.56
C GLY A 439 -16.26 12.98 34.36
N LEU A 440 -15.53 12.49 35.35
CA LEU A 440 -14.87 11.17 35.33
C LEU A 440 -15.78 10.04 35.83
N PRO A 441 -15.41 8.76 35.59
CA PRO A 441 -16.13 7.61 36.14
C PRO A 441 -16.15 7.59 37.68
N LEU A 442 -17.21 7.01 38.26
CA LEU A 442 -17.27 6.80 39.71
C LEU A 442 -16.13 5.85 40.15
N GLY A 443 -15.42 6.20 41.22
CA GLY A 443 -14.29 5.41 41.72
C GLY A 443 -12.98 5.61 40.95
N TRP A 444 -12.92 6.66 40.12
CA TRP A 444 -11.74 7.04 39.36
C TRP A 444 -11.35 8.48 39.65
N SER A 445 -10.04 8.69 39.68
CA SER A 445 -9.43 9.98 39.96
C SER A 445 -8.40 10.31 38.87
N LEU A 446 -8.15 11.61 38.71
CA LEU A 446 -7.08 12.11 37.85
C LEU A 446 -5.96 12.66 38.72
N GLY A 447 -4.73 12.50 38.28
CA GLY A 447 -3.58 13.16 38.91
C GLY A 447 -2.53 13.51 37.86
N GLY A 448 -1.58 14.34 38.23
CA GLY A 448 -0.59 14.90 37.31
C GLY A 448 0.82 14.65 37.81
N ILE A 449 1.68 14.28 36.87
CA ILE A 449 3.13 14.33 37.03
C ILE A 449 3.58 15.59 36.31
N HIS A 450 4.29 16.49 37.02
CA HIS A 450 4.72 17.77 36.44
C HIS A 450 5.92 17.62 35.50
N ASN A 451 6.87 16.74 35.85
CA ASN A 451 8.18 16.67 35.20
C ASN A 451 8.56 15.22 34.89
N CYS A 452 8.02 14.66 33.80
CA CYS A 452 8.29 13.28 33.40
C CYS A 452 9.79 13.00 33.18
N GLN A 453 10.57 14.00 32.80
CA GLN A 453 12.02 13.90 32.63
C GLN A 453 12.77 13.57 33.93
N LEU A 454 12.15 13.76 35.10
CA LEU A 454 12.73 13.43 36.42
C LEU A 454 12.26 12.07 36.96
N LEU A 455 11.46 11.31 36.20
CA LEU A 455 11.06 9.95 36.59
C LEU A 455 12.23 8.99 36.49
N SER A 456 12.41 8.14 37.50
CA SER A 456 13.39 7.05 37.47
C SER A 456 12.99 5.97 36.46
N PRO A 457 13.93 5.14 35.97
CA PRO A 457 13.62 4.00 35.11
C PRO A 457 12.56 3.07 35.71
N GLU A 458 12.66 2.75 37.01
CA GLU A 458 11.69 1.93 37.74
C GLU A 458 10.28 2.56 37.76
N GLN A 459 10.21 3.88 37.98
CA GLN A 459 8.93 4.61 37.96
C GLN A 459 8.30 4.59 36.57
N ARG A 460 9.10 4.73 35.51
CA ARG A 460 8.61 4.65 34.13
C ARG A 460 8.14 3.23 33.79
N GLU A 461 8.85 2.20 34.22
CA GLU A 461 8.50 0.80 33.95
C GLU A 461 7.19 0.40 34.63
N MET A 462 6.99 0.86 35.88
CA MET A 462 5.74 0.70 36.63
C MET A 462 4.56 1.34 35.88
N LEU A 463 4.71 2.57 35.39
CA LEU A 463 3.68 3.27 34.62
C LEU A 463 3.45 2.67 33.22
N ALA A 464 4.47 2.05 32.63
CA ALA A 464 4.41 1.40 31.31
C ALA A 464 3.88 -0.05 31.36
N GLY A 465 3.59 -0.59 32.56
CA GLY A 465 3.09 -1.95 32.73
C GLY A 465 4.12 -3.03 32.37
N GLY A 466 5.42 -2.77 32.55
CA GLY A 466 6.50 -3.73 32.26
C GLY A 466 6.91 -3.80 30.78
N HIS A 467 6.44 -2.89 29.93
CA HIS A 467 6.95 -2.73 28.57
C HIS A 467 8.19 -1.82 28.56
N GLY A 468 9.19 -2.19 27.75
CA GLY A 468 10.52 -1.57 27.72
C GLY A 468 10.49 -0.04 27.75
N VAL A 469 11.19 0.54 28.72
CA VAL A 469 11.25 1.99 28.94
C VAL A 469 12.28 2.61 28.02
N THR A 470 11.83 3.56 27.22
CA THR A 470 12.73 4.38 26.41
C THR A 470 13.28 5.55 27.25
N SER A 471 14.61 5.72 27.24
CA SER A 471 15.30 6.82 27.92
C SER A 471 15.81 7.84 26.89
N GLY A 472 15.67 9.14 27.15
CA GLY A 472 16.13 10.20 26.25
C GLY A 472 15.60 11.58 26.63
N ILE A 473 16.23 12.65 26.11
CA ILE A 473 15.76 14.03 26.32
C ILE A 473 14.65 14.37 25.31
N ALA A 474 14.78 13.94 24.06
CA ALA A 474 13.77 14.11 23.02
C ALA A 474 13.72 12.90 22.10
N ARG A 475 12.68 12.80 21.28
CA ARG A 475 12.51 11.82 20.21
C ARG A 475 11.83 12.47 19.00
N ILE A 476 12.22 12.02 17.81
CA ILE A 476 11.59 12.41 16.55
C ILE A 476 10.98 11.16 15.92
N HIS A 477 9.69 11.20 15.56
CA HIS A 477 9.01 10.18 14.78
C HIS A 477 8.60 10.72 13.42
N LEU A 478 8.61 9.85 12.42
CA LEU A 478 7.99 10.10 11.12
C LEU A 478 6.64 9.37 11.11
N VAL A 479 5.54 10.12 11.04
CA VAL A 479 4.17 9.60 11.16
C VAL A 479 3.41 9.86 9.88
N GLY A 480 2.77 8.82 9.34
CA GLY A 480 2.11 8.89 8.03
C GLY A 480 3.09 8.73 6.87
N GLY A 481 2.68 9.14 5.67
CA GLY A 481 3.41 8.88 4.43
C GLY A 481 3.46 7.39 4.05
N ARG A 482 3.57 7.07 2.76
CA ARG A 482 3.82 5.69 2.32
C ARG A 482 5.33 5.48 2.12
N PRO A 483 5.99 4.65 2.95
CA PRO A 483 7.38 4.32 2.70
C PRO A 483 7.50 3.38 1.50
N LEU A 484 8.39 3.74 0.59
CA LEU A 484 8.99 2.97 -0.48
C LEU A 484 10.28 2.35 0.07
N LEU A 485 10.40 1.02 0.08
CA LEU A 485 11.61 0.36 0.54
C LEU A 485 12.62 0.29 -0.62
N ARG A 486 13.77 0.97 -0.48
CA ARG A 486 14.89 0.92 -1.45
C ARG A 486 16.18 0.51 -0.74
N GLY A 487 16.82 -0.57 -1.19
CA GLY A 487 17.99 -1.14 -0.50
C GLY A 487 17.74 -1.50 0.98
N GLY A 488 16.48 -1.68 1.38
CA GLY A 488 16.07 -1.89 2.78
C GLY A 488 15.92 -0.62 3.64
N SER A 489 16.08 0.57 3.06
CA SER A 489 15.77 1.84 3.71
C SER A 489 14.36 2.33 3.37
N ARG A 490 13.72 3.04 4.30
CA ARG A 490 12.46 3.76 4.06
C ARG A 490 12.74 5.07 3.32
N THR A 491 12.15 5.23 2.15
CA THR A 491 12.14 6.46 1.35
C THR A 491 10.69 6.86 1.08
N PHE A 492 10.37 8.13 1.02
CA PHE A 492 9.00 8.61 0.82
C PHE A 492 8.87 9.33 -0.52
N ALA A 493 7.71 9.25 -1.16
CA ALA A 493 7.42 10.08 -2.32
C ALA A 493 7.35 11.55 -1.89
N PHE A 494 7.85 12.47 -2.71
CA PHE A 494 7.86 13.91 -2.40
C PHE A 494 6.46 14.51 -2.19
N TYR A 495 5.42 13.83 -2.67
CA TYR A 495 4.01 14.21 -2.57
C TYR A 495 3.23 13.45 -1.47
N ASP A 496 3.85 12.50 -0.77
CA ASP A 496 3.25 11.73 0.35
C ASP A 496 4.26 11.61 1.49
N LEU A 497 4.75 12.78 1.93
CA LEU A 497 5.74 12.92 3.00
C LEU A 497 5.08 12.65 4.38
N PRO A 498 5.84 12.07 5.33
CA PRO A 498 5.38 11.92 6.70
C PRO A 498 5.36 13.27 7.42
N ILE A 499 4.53 13.37 8.45
CA ILE A 499 4.60 14.44 9.45
C ILE A 499 5.73 14.11 10.43
N VAL A 500 6.46 15.13 10.86
CA VAL A 500 7.52 14.98 11.87
C VAL A 500 6.92 15.25 13.24
N GLU A 501 6.95 14.26 14.13
CA GLU A 501 6.50 14.38 15.52
C GLU A 501 7.73 14.48 16.45
N LEU A 502 7.87 15.61 17.14
CA LEU A 502 8.90 15.86 18.16
C LEU A 502 8.29 15.70 19.55
N GLU A 503 8.72 14.69 20.28
CA GLU A 503 8.45 14.54 21.71
C GLU A 503 9.67 15.01 22.49
N GLY A 504 9.53 16.04 23.33
CA GLY A 504 10.68 16.61 24.05
C GLY A 504 10.37 17.94 24.74
N PRO A 505 11.38 18.57 25.38
CA PRO A 505 11.22 19.86 26.04
C PRO A 505 10.65 20.93 25.11
N ASP A 506 9.86 21.86 25.65
CA ASP A 506 9.20 22.94 24.89
C ASP A 506 10.21 23.85 24.15
N ASP A 507 11.40 24.03 24.74
CA ASP A 507 12.51 24.83 24.24
C ASP A 507 13.42 24.08 23.26
N ALA A 508 13.19 22.79 23.02
CA ALA A 508 13.89 22.09 21.95
C ALA A 508 13.45 22.66 20.59
N SER A 509 14.37 23.05 19.71
CA SER A 509 14.05 23.40 18.32
C SER A 509 14.16 22.17 17.42
N ILE A 510 13.52 22.23 16.24
CA ILE A 510 13.74 21.28 15.18
C ILE A 510 14.40 21.99 14.00
N GLU A 511 15.46 21.41 13.46
CA GLU A 511 16.29 21.98 12.42
C GLU A 511 16.57 20.93 11.36
N ALA A 512 16.44 21.32 10.09
CA ALA A 512 16.75 20.46 8.95
C ALA A 512 17.16 21.31 7.74
N ASP A 513 18.38 21.11 7.25
CA ASP A 513 18.87 21.82 6.06
C ASP A 513 18.17 21.30 4.81
N GLY A 514 17.54 22.19 4.04
CA GLY A 514 16.82 21.85 2.80
C GLY A 514 15.35 21.46 2.98
N LEU A 515 14.84 21.43 4.22
CA LEU A 515 13.42 21.27 4.54
C LEU A 515 12.85 22.53 5.18
N ASP A 516 11.60 22.84 4.87
CA ASP A 516 10.77 23.74 5.67
C ASP A 516 9.86 22.89 6.56
N LEU A 517 9.94 23.13 7.87
CA LEU A 517 9.22 22.39 8.89
C LEU A 517 8.16 23.32 9.49
N LYS A 518 6.97 23.30 8.91
CA LYS A 518 5.87 24.15 9.35
C LYS A 518 5.19 23.53 10.56
N ASP A 519 5.28 24.21 11.69
CA ASP A 519 4.63 23.80 12.92
C ASP A 519 3.10 23.75 12.73
N LEU A 520 2.52 22.59 13.05
CA LEU A 520 1.09 22.33 12.98
C LEU A 520 0.36 22.68 14.26
N ARG A 521 1.03 23.31 15.24
CA ARG A 521 0.35 24.13 16.25
C ARG A 521 -0.49 25.13 15.48
N GLY A 522 -1.77 24.80 15.27
CA GLY A 522 -2.71 25.63 14.53
C GLY A 522 -2.62 27.06 15.03
N GLU A 523 -2.98 28.02 14.18
CA GLU A 523 -3.05 29.46 14.44
C GLU A 523 -3.77 29.79 15.77
N MET A 524 -3.16 29.51 16.91
CA MET A 524 -3.65 29.79 18.24
C MET A 524 -3.21 31.21 18.59
N GLY A 525 -3.55 32.13 17.71
CA GLY A 525 -3.50 33.55 17.98
C GLY A 525 -4.58 33.90 18.97
N LEU A 526 -4.20 34.02 20.25
CA LEU A 526 -4.76 34.96 21.23
C LEU A 526 -6.27 34.89 21.59
N GLN A 527 -7.12 34.11 20.92
CA GLN A 527 -8.59 34.13 21.14
C GLN A 527 -9.12 32.92 21.93
N GLY A 528 -8.39 31.80 22.00
CA GLY A 528 -8.81 30.58 22.74
C GLY A 528 -8.46 30.55 24.24
N ALA A 529 -7.55 31.42 24.71
CA ALA A 529 -7.08 31.43 26.10
C ALA A 529 -8.16 31.81 27.13
N ALA A 530 -9.31 32.34 26.68
CA ALA A 530 -10.39 32.82 27.54
C ALA A 530 -11.39 31.73 27.99
N ARG A 531 -11.31 30.50 27.47
CA ARG A 531 -12.29 29.41 27.73
C ARG A 531 -11.69 28.10 28.27
N MET A 532 -10.43 28.11 28.68
CA MET A 532 -9.81 26.94 29.32
C MET A 532 -10.33 26.77 30.76
N PRO A 533 -10.89 25.60 31.15
CA PRO A 533 -11.21 25.32 32.53
C PRO A 533 -9.93 25.41 33.36
N ARG A 534 -9.88 26.36 34.29
CA ARG A 534 -8.87 26.34 35.34
C ARG A 534 -9.27 25.18 36.24
N THR A 535 -8.49 24.10 36.24
CA THR A 535 -8.54 23.15 37.35
C THR A 535 -8.39 23.99 38.62
N GLY A 536 -9.31 23.82 39.59
CA GLY A 536 -9.44 24.72 40.75
C GLY A 536 -8.17 24.91 41.59
N ASN A 537 -7.11 24.13 41.32
CA ASN A 537 -5.83 24.13 42.02
C ASN A 537 -4.63 24.57 41.16
N GLY A 538 -4.83 25.14 39.96
CA GLY A 538 -3.76 25.89 39.28
C GLY A 538 -2.74 25.05 38.49
N PHE A 539 -3.16 23.95 37.86
CA PHE A 539 -2.37 23.31 36.80
C PHE A 539 -2.77 23.93 35.47
N PRO A 540 -2.08 24.96 34.95
CA PRO A 540 -2.40 25.51 33.64
C PRO A 540 -2.14 24.44 32.57
N PRO A 541 -2.89 24.44 31.45
CA PRO A 541 -2.41 23.74 30.26
C PRO A 541 -0.97 24.21 30.00
N PRO A 542 0.00 23.31 29.82
CA PRO A 542 1.37 23.69 29.56
C PRO A 542 1.41 24.67 28.36
N ARG A 543 2.40 25.56 28.34
CA ARG A 543 2.55 26.55 27.25
C ARG A 543 2.73 25.88 25.86
N GLY A 544 2.97 24.56 25.82
CA GLY A 544 2.90 23.71 24.64
C GLY A 544 2.50 22.27 24.97
N SER A 545 2.05 21.51 23.97
CA SER A 545 2.00 20.06 24.06
C SER A 545 3.44 19.54 24.13
N GLY A 546 3.72 18.57 25.01
CA GLY A 546 5.04 17.89 25.05
C GLY A 546 5.36 17.13 23.75
N ILE A 547 4.41 17.09 22.81
CA ILE A 547 4.48 16.52 21.48
C ILE A 547 4.14 17.63 20.47
N ARG A 548 5.07 17.94 19.57
CA ARG A 548 4.90 18.94 18.51
C ARG A 548 4.96 18.28 17.15
N ARG A 549 4.12 18.72 16.21
CA ARG A 549 4.06 18.16 14.86
C ARG A 549 4.43 19.21 13.82
N PHE A 550 5.15 18.78 12.80
CA PHE A 550 5.61 19.63 11.72
C PHE A 550 5.26 18.99 10.38
N ALA A 551 4.51 19.73 9.55
CA ALA A 551 4.37 19.39 8.15
C ALA A 551 5.71 19.65 7.45
N VAL A 552 6.09 18.74 6.56
CA VAL A 552 7.36 18.81 5.84
C VAL A 552 7.12 19.31 4.43
N GLN A 553 7.90 20.32 4.04
CA GLN A 553 8.03 20.74 2.66
C GLN A 553 9.50 20.68 2.25
N VAL A 554 9.79 20.09 1.09
CA VAL A 554 11.14 20.08 0.53
C VAL A 554 11.40 21.43 -0.14
N VAL A 555 12.47 22.11 0.27
CA VAL A 555 12.87 23.43 -0.29
C VAL A 555 14.07 23.28 -1.22
N ASP A 556 14.96 22.32 -0.96
CA ASP A 556 16.08 21.96 -1.83
C ASP A 556 15.76 20.66 -2.56
N ASP A 557 15.17 20.77 -3.76
CA ASP A 557 14.77 19.64 -4.61
C ASP A 557 15.96 18.87 -5.21
N ARG A 558 17.19 19.39 -5.05
CA ARG A 558 18.43 18.72 -5.46
C ARG A 558 18.89 17.67 -4.45
N ARG A 559 18.34 17.71 -3.22
CA ARG A 559 18.64 16.76 -2.16
C ARG A 559 17.54 15.71 -2.06
N ALA A 560 17.95 14.48 -1.75
CA ALA A 560 17.04 13.33 -1.58
C ALA A 560 17.11 12.74 -0.16
N SER A 561 17.97 13.27 0.70
CA SER A 561 18.21 12.81 2.07
C SER A 561 18.38 14.02 2.98
N PHE A 562 17.58 14.08 4.04
CA PHE A 562 17.49 15.23 4.92
C PHE A 562 17.66 14.78 6.36
N GLN A 563 18.66 15.33 7.05
CA GLN A 563 18.85 15.08 8.47
C GLN A 563 18.03 16.07 9.29
N ILE A 564 17.08 15.54 10.05
CA ILE A 564 16.25 16.31 10.98
C ILE A 564 16.85 16.18 12.37
N ARG A 565 17.14 17.31 13.00
CA ARG A 565 17.80 17.40 14.31
C ARG A 565 16.86 18.09 15.29
N ALA A 566 16.71 17.50 16.47
CA ALA A 566 16.15 18.19 17.62
C ALA A 566 17.30 18.77 18.42
N VAL A 567 17.31 20.08 18.63
CA VAL A 567 18.37 20.81 19.32
C VAL A 567 17.82 21.38 20.61
N HIS A 568 18.50 21.16 21.72
CA HIS A 568 18.13 21.67 23.05
C HIS A 568 19.39 22.17 23.75
N ASN A 569 19.37 23.41 24.25
CA ASN A 569 20.55 24.10 24.79
C ASN A 569 21.78 24.10 23.85
N GLY A 570 21.54 24.24 22.54
CA GLY A 570 22.60 24.23 21.52
C GLY A 570 23.23 22.86 21.26
N GLN A 571 22.71 21.78 21.88
CA GLN A 571 23.15 20.41 21.65
C GLN A 571 22.08 19.60 20.93
N THR A 572 22.48 18.78 19.97
CA THR A 572 21.59 17.84 19.31
C THR A 572 21.20 16.72 20.28
N VAL A 573 19.92 16.64 20.62
CA VAL A 573 19.37 15.69 21.59
C VAL A 573 18.64 14.50 20.96
N ALA A 574 18.17 14.67 19.71
CA ALA A 574 17.63 13.59 18.90
C ALA A 574 17.87 13.88 17.42
N THR A 575 17.96 12.83 16.61
CA THR A 575 18.06 12.97 15.15
C THR A 575 17.25 11.88 14.46
N THR A 576 16.72 12.20 13.29
CA THR A 576 16.17 11.22 12.36
C THR A 576 16.54 11.65 10.94
N ARG A 577 16.37 10.76 9.96
CA ARG A 577 16.61 11.07 8.55
C ARG A 577 15.36 10.82 7.75
N LEU A 578 14.94 11.85 7.00
CA LEU A 578 13.89 11.75 6.01
C LEU A 578 14.54 11.55 4.65
N LYS A 579 14.19 10.46 3.97
CA LYS A 579 14.59 10.21 2.59
C LYS A 579 13.42 10.45 1.67
N VAL A 580 13.66 11.18 0.60
CA VAL A 580 12.66 11.53 -0.40
C VAL A 580 13.08 10.96 -1.74
N SER A 581 12.15 10.31 -2.45
CA SER A 581 12.41 9.81 -3.79
C SER A 581 12.54 11.00 -4.75
N VAL A 582 13.62 11.03 -5.53
CA VAL A 582 13.81 12.05 -6.57
C VAL A 582 12.68 11.95 -7.60
N SER A 583 12.14 13.11 -7.99
CA SER A 583 11.21 13.24 -9.11
C SER A 583 11.91 12.77 -10.38
N GLY A 584 11.44 11.68 -11.00
CA GLY A 584 11.84 11.33 -12.37
C GLY A 584 12.69 10.08 -12.60
N GLY A 585 12.81 9.17 -11.63
CA GLY A 585 13.43 7.87 -11.92
C GLY A 585 12.49 6.95 -12.74
N MET A 586 12.95 6.45 -13.89
CA MET A 586 12.34 5.31 -14.62
C MET A 586 12.53 4.00 -13.85
N GLY A 587 11.97 3.93 -12.64
CA GLY A 587 12.00 2.72 -11.81
C GLY A 587 11.10 1.63 -12.39
N SER A 588 11.61 0.40 -12.43
CA SER A 588 10.94 -0.77 -12.99
C SER A 588 9.86 -1.35 -12.09
N PHE A 589 8.85 -1.93 -12.74
CA PHE A 589 7.73 -2.66 -12.13
C PHE A 589 8.20 -3.78 -11.20
N SER A 590 7.78 -3.71 -9.93
CA SER A 590 8.07 -4.72 -8.91
C SER A 590 6.81 -5.42 -8.39
N SER A 591 6.26 -6.37 -9.14
CA SER A 591 5.02 -7.04 -8.71
C SER A 591 4.85 -8.44 -9.24
N ARG A 592 5.30 -9.47 -8.50
CA ARG A 592 5.02 -10.89 -8.78
C ARG A 592 3.69 -11.05 -9.54
N ALA A 593 3.77 -11.31 -10.85
CA ALA A 593 2.68 -10.99 -11.75
C ALA A 593 1.46 -11.83 -11.40
N ILE A 594 0.43 -11.18 -10.87
CA ILE A 594 -0.89 -11.78 -10.75
C ILE A 594 -1.59 -11.56 -12.07
N GLY A 595 -1.99 -12.67 -12.68
CA GLY A 595 -2.96 -12.66 -13.76
C GLY A 595 -4.37 -12.77 -13.20
N VAL A 596 -5.33 -12.18 -13.89
CA VAL A 596 -6.75 -12.43 -13.66
C VAL A 596 -7.26 -13.39 -14.74
N GLY A 597 -7.98 -14.43 -14.34
CA GLY A 597 -8.61 -15.40 -15.24
C GLY A 597 -9.86 -14.85 -15.93
N PRO A 598 -10.43 -15.59 -16.90
CA PRO A 598 -11.52 -15.10 -17.75
C PRO A 598 -12.86 -14.91 -17.03
N LEU A 599 -13.02 -15.48 -15.82
CA LEU A 599 -14.17 -15.24 -14.93
C LEU A 599 -13.85 -14.23 -13.81
N GLY A 600 -12.63 -13.70 -13.74
CA GLY A 600 -12.21 -12.74 -12.71
C GLY A 600 -11.51 -13.34 -11.49
N GLN A 601 -11.24 -14.64 -11.48
CA GLN A 601 -10.47 -15.34 -10.45
C GLN A 601 -8.96 -15.07 -10.57
N VAL A 602 -8.19 -15.28 -9.50
CA VAL A 602 -6.72 -15.19 -9.59
C VAL A 602 -6.18 -16.32 -10.48
N ALA A 603 -5.42 -15.97 -11.50
CA ALA A 603 -4.75 -16.90 -12.41
C ALA A 603 -3.27 -17.02 -12.04
N VAL A 604 -2.85 -18.25 -11.73
CA VAL A 604 -1.45 -18.56 -11.35
C VAL A 604 -0.62 -18.98 -12.57
N SER A 605 -1.27 -19.47 -13.63
CA SER A 605 -0.60 -19.92 -14.87
C SER A 605 -1.52 -19.79 -16.09
N GLY A 606 -0.91 -19.59 -17.26
CA GLY A 606 -1.62 -19.47 -18.54
C GLY A 606 -2.01 -18.03 -18.92
N PRO A 607 -2.80 -17.86 -20.00
CA PRO A 607 -3.25 -16.54 -20.44
C PRO A 607 -4.09 -15.85 -19.36
N ALA A 608 -3.81 -14.57 -19.13
CA ALA A 608 -4.46 -13.83 -18.06
C ALA A 608 -4.60 -12.34 -18.39
N LEU A 609 -5.55 -11.69 -17.74
CA LEU A 609 -5.76 -10.25 -17.81
C LEU A 609 -4.82 -9.54 -16.81
N LEU A 610 -4.01 -8.62 -17.34
CA LEU A 610 -3.17 -7.68 -16.60
C LEU A 610 -3.12 -6.36 -17.38
N GLY A 611 -4.11 -5.49 -17.15
CA GLY A 611 -4.43 -4.34 -18.01
C GLY A 611 -5.12 -4.75 -19.31
N VAL A 612 -4.49 -5.67 -20.03
CA VAL A 612 -4.94 -6.31 -21.27
C VAL A 612 -4.74 -7.81 -21.17
N VAL A 613 -5.30 -8.58 -22.11
CA VAL A 613 -5.05 -10.03 -22.16
C VAL A 613 -3.58 -10.26 -22.51
N ARG A 614 -2.94 -11.13 -21.74
CA ARG A 614 -1.58 -11.60 -21.99
C ARG A 614 -1.57 -13.10 -22.24
N ASP A 615 -0.65 -13.56 -23.08
CA ASP A 615 -0.43 -14.98 -23.32
C ASP A 615 0.31 -15.65 -22.15
N ALA A 616 0.58 -16.95 -22.29
CA ALA A 616 1.29 -17.71 -21.25
C ALA A 616 2.76 -17.26 -21.05
N GLN A 617 3.31 -16.49 -21.99
CA GLN A 617 4.64 -15.91 -21.95
C GLN A 617 4.63 -14.48 -21.37
N GLY A 618 3.45 -13.92 -21.08
CA GLY A 618 3.27 -12.58 -20.54
C GLY A 618 3.22 -11.48 -21.60
N HIS A 619 3.17 -11.81 -22.89
CA HIS A 619 3.08 -10.81 -23.96
C HIS A 619 1.62 -10.38 -24.19
N PRO A 620 1.36 -9.09 -24.49
CA PRO A 620 0.03 -8.62 -24.85
C PRO A 620 -0.53 -9.35 -26.07
N VAL A 621 -1.80 -9.76 -26.00
CA VAL A 621 -2.52 -10.40 -27.09
C VAL A 621 -3.19 -9.34 -27.97
N ALA A 622 -2.88 -9.33 -29.27
CA ALA A 622 -3.52 -8.45 -30.23
C ALA A 622 -4.92 -8.94 -30.60
N GLY A 623 -5.87 -8.00 -30.71
CA GLY A 623 -7.24 -8.28 -31.13
C GLY A 623 -7.48 -8.06 -32.63
N THR A 624 -8.63 -8.53 -33.11
CA THR A 624 -9.09 -8.22 -34.47
C THR A 624 -9.49 -6.74 -34.56
N PRO A 625 -9.07 -5.99 -35.60
CA PRO A 625 -9.43 -4.59 -35.79
C PRO A 625 -10.94 -4.42 -35.95
N PRO A 626 -11.61 -3.67 -35.07
CA PRO A 626 -13.04 -3.44 -35.19
C PRO A 626 -13.35 -2.32 -36.16
N VAL A 627 -14.61 -2.23 -36.58
CA VAL A 627 -15.12 -1.07 -37.33
C VAL A 627 -14.93 0.20 -36.51
N ALA A 628 -14.20 1.17 -37.09
CA ALA A 628 -13.90 2.43 -36.41
C ALA A 628 -15.13 3.34 -36.34
N ILE A 629 -15.33 3.95 -35.18
CA ILE A 629 -16.36 4.95 -34.93
C ILE A 629 -15.74 6.34 -35.09
N ARG A 630 -16.41 7.22 -35.84
CA ARG A 630 -15.94 8.60 -36.01
C ARG A 630 -16.27 9.40 -34.76
N ALA A 631 -15.25 9.99 -34.14
CA ALA A 631 -15.47 10.95 -33.06
C ALA A 631 -16.22 12.19 -33.60
N ALA A 632 -17.26 12.64 -32.89
CA ALA A 632 -17.99 13.85 -33.26
C ALA A 632 -17.07 15.09 -33.26
N GLY A 633 -17.25 15.98 -34.25
CA GLY A 633 -16.31 17.07 -34.61
C GLY A 633 -16.21 18.28 -33.67
N HIS A 634 -16.55 18.16 -32.38
CA HIS A 634 -16.53 19.28 -31.42
C HIS A 634 -15.55 19.09 -30.24
N ARG A 635 -14.46 18.35 -30.44
CA ARG A 635 -13.43 18.11 -29.41
C ARG A 635 -12.18 18.99 -29.64
N VAL A 636 -11.58 19.46 -28.55
CA VAL A 636 -10.35 20.24 -28.58
C VAL A 636 -9.17 19.27 -28.53
N TRP A 637 -8.46 19.17 -29.65
CA TRP A 637 -7.20 18.42 -29.76
C TRP A 637 -6.03 19.40 -29.73
N ALA A 638 -5.09 19.21 -28.82
CA ALA A 638 -3.94 20.07 -28.63
C ALA A 638 -2.64 19.36 -29.04
N LEU A 639 -1.61 20.12 -29.41
CA LEU A 639 -0.29 19.55 -29.69
C LEU A 639 0.44 19.13 -28.41
N CYS A 640 0.11 19.73 -27.28
CA CYS A 640 0.60 19.40 -25.94
C CYS A 640 -0.46 19.84 -24.92
N LEU A 641 -0.37 19.33 -23.69
CA LEU A 641 -1.21 19.81 -22.59
C LEU A 641 -0.74 21.20 -22.15
N SER A 642 -1.70 22.08 -21.86
CA SER A 642 -1.36 23.37 -21.24
C SER A 642 -0.73 23.15 -19.85
N PRO A 643 0.07 24.09 -19.33
CA PRO A 643 0.67 23.95 -18.00
C PRO A 643 -0.35 23.70 -16.87
N ALA A 644 -1.57 24.21 -17.01
CA ALA A 644 -2.65 23.99 -16.05
C ALA A 644 -3.24 22.57 -16.15
N GLU A 645 -3.42 22.05 -17.37
CA GLU A 645 -3.87 20.68 -17.61
C GLU A 645 -2.83 19.66 -17.15
N GLN A 646 -1.55 19.91 -17.48
CA GLN A 646 -0.44 19.10 -17.04
C GLN A 646 -0.40 19.02 -15.51
N ARG A 647 -0.53 20.17 -14.83
CA ARG A 647 -0.59 20.25 -13.38
C ARG A 647 -1.78 19.47 -12.81
N THR A 648 -2.96 19.66 -13.40
CA THR A 648 -4.20 18.96 -13.00
C THR A 648 -4.01 17.44 -13.06
N LEU A 649 -3.36 16.93 -14.09
CA LEU A 649 -3.08 15.50 -14.25
C LEU A 649 -2.10 14.99 -13.18
N VAL A 650 -0.90 15.60 -13.07
CA VAL A 650 0.17 15.10 -12.19
C VAL A 650 -0.07 15.36 -10.70
N GLU A 651 -0.89 16.36 -10.35
CA GLU A 651 -1.28 16.64 -8.97
C GLU A 651 -2.53 15.89 -8.53
N SER A 652 -3.23 15.23 -9.46
CA SER A 652 -4.39 14.41 -9.12
C SER A 652 -4.02 13.27 -8.17
N VAL A 653 -4.91 12.99 -7.21
CA VAL A 653 -4.75 11.88 -6.26
C VAL A 653 -4.53 10.54 -6.98
N PRO A 654 -5.29 10.20 -8.05
CA PRO A 654 -5.08 8.94 -8.75
C PRO A 654 -3.71 8.85 -9.43
N ALA A 655 -3.19 9.92 -10.04
CA ALA A 655 -1.88 9.89 -10.69
C ALA A 655 -0.74 9.70 -9.68
N ARG A 656 -0.81 10.39 -8.53
CA ARG A 656 0.15 10.23 -7.42
C ARG A 656 0.08 8.83 -6.80
N PHE A 657 -1.12 8.28 -6.65
CA PHE A 657 -1.33 6.90 -6.20
C PHE A 657 -0.73 5.89 -7.20
N LEU A 658 -1.00 6.04 -8.49
CA LEU A 658 -0.43 5.17 -9.54
C LEU A 658 1.11 5.27 -9.58
N ASP A 659 1.70 6.45 -9.40
CA ASP A 659 3.16 6.58 -9.35
C ASP A 659 3.78 5.82 -8.15
N SER A 660 3.16 5.91 -6.97
CA SER A 660 3.56 5.11 -5.81
C SER A 660 3.35 3.61 -6.03
N LEU A 661 2.24 3.22 -6.67
CA LEU A 661 1.97 1.83 -7.01
C LEU A 661 2.98 1.30 -8.03
N ALA A 662 3.36 2.07 -9.04
CA ALA A 662 4.37 1.70 -10.02
C ALA A 662 5.76 1.52 -9.37
N GLN A 663 6.09 2.34 -8.36
CA GLN A 663 7.33 2.21 -7.58
C GLN A 663 7.38 0.98 -6.68
N LEU A 664 6.23 0.60 -6.11
CA LEU A 664 6.11 -0.57 -5.23
C LEU A 664 5.79 -1.85 -5.98
N GLY A 665 5.30 -1.71 -7.21
CA GLY A 665 4.59 -2.66 -8.06
C GLY A 665 3.36 -3.31 -7.43
N SER A 666 3.30 -3.57 -6.13
CA SER A 666 2.07 -4.01 -5.48
C SER A 666 2.01 -3.58 -4.03
N MET A 667 0.79 -3.43 -3.50
CA MET A 667 0.57 -3.08 -2.11
C MET A 667 -0.71 -3.70 -1.57
N ALA A 668 -0.74 -4.04 -0.28
CA ALA A 668 -1.95 -4.51 0.37
C ALA A 668 -3.07 -3.47 0.24
N PHE A 669 -4.32 -3.92 0.11
CA PHE A 669 -5.49 -3.04 -0.05
C PHE A 669 -5.56 -1.96 1.03
N GLY A 670 -5.33 -2.33 2.30
CA GLY A 670 -5.32 -1.37 3.42
C GLY A 670 -4.25 -0.28 3.28
N ALA A 671 -3.08 -0.59 2.72
CA ALA A 671 -2.03 0.39 2.46
C ALA A 671 -2.41 1.34 1.31
N ALA A 672 -3.00 0.81 0.23
CA ALA A 672 -3.51 1.61 -0.89
C ALA A 672 -4.58 2.60 -0.42
N ARG A 673 -5.55 2.11 0.34
CA ARG A 673 -6.62 2.92 0.94
C ARG A 673 -6.07 4.07 1.76
N ASN A 674 -5.18 3.78 2.71
CA ASN A 674 -4.63 4.80 3.60
C ASN A 674 -3.84 5.86 2.83
N GLN A 675 -3.14 5.47 1.76
CA GLN A 675 -2.46 6.42 0.89
C GLN A 675 -3.45 7.29 0.12
N ILE A 676 -4.48 6.71 -0.51
CA ILE A 676 -5.51 7.46 -1.23
C ILE A 676 -6.19 8.48 -0.31
N LEU A 677 -6.57 8.08 0.91
CA LEU A 677 -7.22 8.98 1.88
C LEU A 677 -6.31 10.14 2.30
N ARG A 678 -5.02 9.89 2.55
CA ARG A 678 -4.06 10.97 2.86
C ARG A 678 -3.88 11.94 1.69
N LEU A 679 -3.70 11.41 0.48
CA LEU A 679 -3.56 12.22 -0.73
C LEU A 679 -4.83 13.04 -0.98
N ALA A 680 -6.01 12.45 -0.79
CA ALA A 680 -7.30 13.11 -0.92
C ALA A 680 -7.47 14.23 0.12
N HIS A 681 -7.13 13.97 1.38
CA HIS A 681 -7.15 14.98 2.43
C HIS A 681 -6.22 16.16 2.11
N GLY A 682 -4.98 15.89 1.68
CA GLY A 682 -4.03 16.93 1.27
C GLY A 682 -4.47 17.73 0.04
N ALA A 683 -5.29 17.13 -0.83
CA ALA A 683 -5.87 17.79 -2.00
C ALA A 683 -7.23 18.46 -1.72
N GLY A 684 -7.79 18.30 -0.52
CA GLY A 684 -9.16 18.76 -0.21
C GLY A 684 -10.26 18.03 -1.01
N ALA A 685 -10.00 16.79 -1.44
CA ALA A 685 -10.91 15.98 -2.24
C ALA A 685 -11.60 14.89 -1.40
N ALA A 686 -12.87 14.60 -1.68
CA ALA A 686 -13.65 13.59 -0.98
C ALA A 686 -13.67 12.27 -1.76
N ILE A 687 -12.58 11.50 -1.70
CA ILE A 687 -12.44 10.27 -2.51
C ILE A 687 -12.87 9.03 -1.72
N GLN A 688 -13.70 8.18 -2.34
CA GLN A 688 -13.94 6.81 -1.86
C GLN A 688 -12.88 5.85 -2.46
N PRO A 689 -11.96 5.29 -1.66
CA PRO A 689 -10.83 4.53 -2.20
C PRO A 689 -11.23 3.30 -3.01
N ALA A 690 -12.24 2.54 -2.56
CA ALA A 690 -12.70 1.35 -3.26
C ALA A 690 -13.30 1.69 -4.64
N LEU A 691 -14.13 2.73 -4.74
CA LEU A 691 -14.67 3.19 -6.02
C LEU A 691 -13.57 3.65 -6.98
N LEU A 692 -12.59 4.43 -6.48
CA LEU A 692 -11.45 4.85 -7.29
C LEU A 692 -10.64 3.65 -7.79
N LEU A 693 -10.36 2.67 -6.93
CA LEU A 693 -9.62 1.47 -7.32
C LEU A 693 -10.38 0.62 -8.34
N LEU A 694 -11.71 0.46 -8.17
CA LEU A 694 -12.55 -0.26 -9.13
C LEU A 694 -12.62 0.44 -10.48
N ASP A 695 -12.62 1.77 -10.49
CA ASP A 695 -12.58 2.60 -11.70
C ASP A 695 -11.23 2.49 -12.42
N LEU A 696 -10.11 2.63 -11.69
CA LEU A 696 -8.77 2.44 -12.22
C LEU A 696 -8.56 1.02 -12.75
N ARG A 697 -9.09 0.01 -12.04
CA ARG A 697 -9.15 -1.37 -12.55
C ARG A 697 -9.97 -1.43 -13.82
N GLY A 698 -11.18 -0.87 -13.86
CA GLY A 698 -12.03 -0.90 -15.05
C GLY A 698 -11.31 -0.39 -16.31
N ARG A 699 -10.54 0.69 -16.17
CA ARG A 699 -9.79 1.32 -17.27
C ARG A 699 -8.43 0.66 -17.57
N GLY A 700 -8.04 -0.36 -16.82
CA GLY A 700 -6.81 -1.12 -17.05
C GLY A 700 -5.54 -0.45 -16.51
N HIS A 701 -5.65 0.42 -15.52
CA HIS A 701 -4.49 1.07 -14.88
C HIS A 701 -3.85 0.23 -13.76
N LEU A 702 -4.58 -0.72 -13.19
CA LEU A 702 -4.13 -1.61 -12.12
C LEU A 702 -4.96 -2.90 -12.13
N GLU A 703 -4.52 -3.90 -11.39
CA GLU A 703 -5.34 -5.08 -11.07
C GLU A 703 -5.54 -5.25 -9.56
N ILE A 704 -6.63 -5.91 -9.19
CA ILE A 704 -6.99 -6.15 -7.79
C ILE A 704 -7.08 -7.66 -7.56
N GLU A 705 -6.29 -8.14 -6.61
CA GLU A 705 -6.34 -9.51 -6.12
C GLU A 705 -7.42 -9.64 -5.05
N ALA A 706 -8.27 -10.64 -5.22
CA ALA A 706 -9.27 -11.03 -4.23
C ALA A 706 -9.02 -12.46 -3.73
N ASP A 707 -9.40 -12.73 -2.48
CA ASP A 707 -9.33 -14.08 -1.92
C ASP A 707 -10.46 -14.99 -2.42
N ALA A 708 -10.55 -16.21 -1.86
CA ALA A 708 -11.57 -17.21 -2.18
C ALA A 708 -13.02 -16.74 -1.93
N GLU A 709 -13.21 -15.79 -1.02
CA GLU A 709 -14.50 -15.27 -0.57
C GLU A 709 -14.90 -13.98 -1.32
N GLY A 710 -13.93 -13.35 -1.99
CA GLY A 710 -14.11 -12.14 -2.79
C GLY A 710 -13.59 -10.87 -2.12
N HIS A 711 -12.89 -10.97 -0.99
CA HIS A 711 -12.31 -9.82 -0.30
C HIS A 711 -11.12 -9.25 -1.04
N LEU A 712 -11.01 -7.92 -1.12
CA LEU A 712 -9.88 -7.26 -1.77
C LEU A 712 -8.63 -7.34 -0.88
N VAL A 713 -7.61 -8.07 -1.34
CA VAL A 713 -6.39 -8.32 -0.55
C VAL A 713 -5.26 -7.39 -0.96
N ARG A 714 -5.04 -7.23 -2.27
CA ARG A 714 -3.85 -6.56 -2.79
C ARG A 714 -4.12 -5.84 -4.11
N ILE A 715 -3.43 -4.73 -4.32
CA ILE A 715 -3.45 -3.92 -5.53
C ILE A 715 -2.13 -4.12 -6.27
N HIS A 716 -2.21 -4.40 -7.56
CA HIS A 716 -1.08 -4.73 -8.42
C HIS A 716 -0.94 -3.71 -9.55
N ALA A 717 0.29 -3.30 -9.77
CA ALA A 717 0.68 -2.50 -10.92
C ALA A 717 0.60 -3.34 -12.19
N VAL A 718 0.30 -2.65 -13.27
CA VAL A 718 0.19 -3.16 -14.64
C VAL A 718 1.22 -2.44 -15.50
N PRO A 719 1.88 -3.12 -16.45
CA PRO A 719 2.80 -2.47 -17.37
C PRO A 719 2.15 -1.27 -18.10
N PRO A 720 2.83 -0.12 -18.24
CA PRO A 720 2.33 1.06 -18.95
C PRO A 720 2.18 0.71 -20.42
N LEU A 721 1.04 1.10 -20.99
CA LEU A 721 0.74 0.72 -22.36
C LEU A 721 -0.07 1.80 -23.07
N LEU A 722 0.18 1.94 -24.37
CA LEU A 722 -0.67 2.64 -25.33
C LEU A 722 -1.47 1.59 -26.09
N TYR A 723 -2.76 1.82 -26.29
CA TYR A 723 -3.59 0.85 -26.96
C TYR A 723 -4.53 1.45 -27.99
N SER A 724 -4.80 0.70 -29.06
CA SER A 724 -5.72 1.17 -30.11
C SER A 724 -7.15 1.29 -29.58
N LEU A 725 -7.76 2.46 -29.76
CA LEU A 725 -9.20 2.64 -29.60
C LEU A 725 -9.89 2.39 -30.94
N PRO A 726 -11.18 1.96 -30.95
CA PRO A 726 -12.03 1.90 -32.14
C PRO A 726 -12.44 3.31 -32.63
N LEU A 727 -11.51 4.27 -32.63
CA LEU A 727 -11.75 5.68 -32.91
C LEU A 727 -10.77 6.19 -33.95
N GLN A 728 -11.26 7.14 -34.76
CA GLN A 728 -10.45 7.91 -35.69
C GLN A 728 -10.66 9.41 -35.52
N TYR A 729 -9.57 10.16 -35.64
CA TYR A 729 -9.58 11.62 -35.67
C TYR A 729 -8.81 12.11 -36.90
N GLU A 730 -9.46 12.90 -37.78
CA GLU A 730 -8.87 13.36 -39.05
C GLU A 730 -8.27 12.21 -39.90
N GLY A 731 -8.87 11.01 -39.82
CA GLY A 731 -8.39 9.81 -40.51
C GLY A 731 -7.22 9.09 -39.82
N ARG A 732 -6.76 9.56 -38.66
CA ARG A 732 -5.67 8.98 -37.88
C ARG A 732 -6.19 8.06 -36.77
N PRO A 733 -5.49 6.96 -36.44
CA PRO A 733 -5.86 6.10 -35.33
C PRO A 733 -5.69 6.83 -34.00
N VAL A 734 -6.65 6.63 -33.09
CA VAL A 734 -6.57 7.15 -31.73
C VAL A 734 -6.14 6.05 -30.77
N ARG A 735 -5.24 6.39 -29.84
CA ARG A 735 -4.74 5.54 -28.78
C ARG A 735 -5.29 5.97 -27.41
N GLY A 736 -5.61 4.98 -26.58
CA GLY A 736 -5.87 5.15 -25.16
C GLY A 736 -4.59 4.88 -24.36
N ILE A 737 -4.55 5.39 -23.14
CA ILE A 737 -3.45 5.17 -22.20
C ILE A 737 -3.93 4.23 -21.10
N GLY A 738 -3.15 3.19 -20.82
CA GLY A 738 -3.43 2.18 -19.82
C GLY A 738 -2.17 1.81 -19.02
N GLY A 739 -2.35 0.98 -18.00
CA GLY A 739 -1.27 0.60 -17.10
C GLY A 739 -0.99 1.60 -15.99
N THR A 740 -0.03 1.25 -15.13
CA THR A 740 0.34 2.01 -13.94
C THR A 740 1.52 2.94 -14.26
N LEU A 741 1.21 4.16 -14.66
CA LEU A 741 2.22 5.12 -15.11
C LEU A 741 2.90 5.86 -13.95
N ARG A 742 4.19 6.15 -14.13
CA ARG A 742 4.97 7.11 -13.32
C ARG A 742 4.58 8.54 -13.66
N LEU A 743 4.81 9.48 -12.73
CA LEU A 743 4.58 10.91 -12.99
C LEU A 743 5.40 11.44 -14.17
N GLN A 744 6.65 10.96 -14.33
CA GLN A 744 7.52 11.25 -15.46
C GLN A 744 6.85 10.88 -16.80
N GLN A 745 6.25 9.69 -16.88
CA GLN A 745 5.59 9.21 -18.10
C GLN A 745 4.35 10.07 -18.43
N TRP A 746 3.61 10.52 -17.41
CA TRP A 746 2.52 11.49 -17.60
C TRP A 746 3.00 12.86 -18.09
N GLN A 747 4.21 13.29 -17.70
CA GLN A 747 4.84 14.52 -18.18
C GLN A 747 5.25 14.40 -19.64
N GLU A 748 5.98 13.35 -19.98
CA GLU A 748 6.44 13.07 -21.35
C GLU A 748 5.27 12.88 -22.32
N LEU A 749 4.18 12.23 -21.89
CA LEU A 749 2.94 12.16 -22.66
C LEU A 749 2.33 13.54 -22.90
N GLY A 750 2.33 14.40 -21.89
CA GLY A 750 1.75 15.74 -21.96
C GLY A 750 2.52 16.73 -22.84
N GLU A 751 3.82 16.51 -23.02
CA GLU A 751 4.65 17.28 -23.96
C GLU A 751 4.24 17.06 -25.42
N GLY A 752 3.49 15.98 -25.71
CA GLY A 752 2.87 15.74 -27.01
C GLY A 752 3.83 15.29 -28.11
N LEU A 753 4.99 14.76 -27.73
CA LEU A 753 6.01 14.24 -28.65
C LEU A 753 5.44 13.17 -29.61
N ALA A 754 4.47 12.37 -29.15
CA ALA A 754 3.86 11.30 -29.94
C ALA A 754 2.70 11.75 -30.85
N GLY A 755 2.17 12.97 -30.67
CA GLY A 755 1.03 13.48 -31.45
C GLY A 755 0.03 14.33 -30.69
N LYS A 756 -1.14 14.53 -31.31
CA LYS A 756 -2.18 15.42 -30.77
C LYS A 756 -2.90 14.74 -29.61
N LEU A 757 -3.08 15.47 -28.53
CA LEU A 757 -3.71 15.01 -27.30
C LEU A 757 -5.13 15.55 -27.17
N TRP A 758 -6.01 14.73 -26.63
CA TRP A 758 -7.31 15.15 -26.13
C TRP A 758 -7.46 14.69 -24.69
N MET A 759 -7.56 15.66 -23.77
CA MET A 759 -7.89 15.41 -22.38
C MET A 759 -9.38 15.67 -22.14
N GLU A 760 -10.07 14.67 -21.61
CA GLU A 760 -11.43 14.80 -21.09
C GLU A 760 -11.36 14.96 -19.58
N SER A 761 -11.69 16.16 -19.10
CA SER A 761 -11.71 16.47 -17.67
C SER A 761 -12.85 15.69 -16.99
N GLY A 762 -12.51 14.96 -15.94
CA GLY A 762 -13.46 14.32 -15.04
C GLY A 762 -13.69 15.15 -13.77
N PRO A 763 -14.51 14.65 -12.83
CA PRO A 763 -14.54 15.20 -11.48
C PRO A 763 -13.13 15.16 -10.84
N PRO A 764 -12.81 16.08 -9.91
CA PRO A 764 -11.48 16.19 -9.28
C PRO A 764 -10.97 14.90 -8.63
N GLU A 765 -11.90 14.00 -8.28
CA GLU A 765 -11.67 12.74 -7.60
C GLU A 765 -11.25 11.60 -8.55
N SER A 766 -11.30 11.82 -9.87
CA SER A 766 -11.03 10.81 -10.90
C SER A 766 -9.76 11.13 -11.70
N LEU A 767 -9.11 10.09 -12.24
CA LEU A 767 -7.99 10.29 -13.18
C LEU A 767 -8.55 10.84 -14.51
N PRO A 768 -8.09 11.99 -15.01
CA PRO A 768 -8.49 12.51 -16.31
C PRO A 768 -8.26 11.50 -17.43
N VAL A 769 -9.13 11.50 -18.44
CA VAL A 769 -8.98 10.58 -19.58
C VAL A 769 -8.18 11.28 -20.67
N LEU A 770 -6.99 10.77 -20.93
CA LEU A 770 -6.10 11.26 -21.98
C LEU A 770 -6.12 10.30 -23.18
N ARG A 771 -6.27 10.86 -24.38
CA ARG A 771 -6.25 10.13 -25.65
C ARG A 771 -5.23 10.77 -26.60
N LEU A 772 -4.58 9.94 -27.40
CA LEU A 772 -3.51 10.35 -28.30
C LEU A 772 -3.88 10.03 -29.74
N ALA A 773 -3.92 11.02 -30.62
CA ALA A 773 -3.95 10.83 -32.06
C ALA A 773 -2.51 10.91 -32.60
N ALA A 774 -1.94 9.75 -32.91
CA ALA A 774 -0.55 9.64 -33.36
C ALA A 774 -0.30 10.42 -34.66
N GLN A 775 0.89 11.01 -34.81
CA GLN A 775 1.27 11.71 -36.05
C GLN A 775 1.61 10.72 -37.16
N SER A 776 2.44 9.74 -36.82
CA SER A 776 2.83 8.60 -37.62
C SER A 776 3.04 7.38 -36.70
N GLU A 777 3.06 6.18 -37.27
CA GLU A 777 3.37 4.97 -36.49
C GLU A 777 4.85 4.92 -36.09
N ASP A 778 5.76 5.52 -36.87
CA ASP A 778 7.19 5.58 -36.57
C ASP A 778 7.48 6.50 -35.37
N ASP A 779 6.86 7.69 -35.33
CA ASP A 779 6.97 8.61 -34.18
C ASP A 779 6.38 7.99 -32.91
N LEU A 780 5.28 7.24 -33.07
CA LEU A 780 4.66 6.52 -31.96
C LEU A 780 5.58 5.43 -31.42
N ALA A 781 6.20 4.62 -32.30
CA ALA A 781 7.15 3.57 -31.89
C ALA A 781 8.37 4.16 -31.17
N ALA A 782 8.96 5.23 -31.73
CA ALA A 782 10.09 5.92 -31.10
C ALA A 782 9.74 6.47 -29.72
N PHE A 783 8.53 7.03 -29.56
CA PHE A 783 8.04 7.51 -28.26
C PHE A 783 7.82 6.37 -27.26
N ILE A 784 7.23 5.26 -27.70
CA ILE A 784 7.00 4.08 -26.86
C ILE A 784 8.31 3.52 -26.32
N ASP A 785 9.34 3.43 -27.17
CA ASP A 785 10.68 3.00 -26.80
C ASP A 785 11.35 3.98 -25.82
N LEU A 786 11.17 5.28 -26.04
CA LEU A 786 11.72 6.34 -25.18
C LEU A 786 11.14 6.29 -23.76
N VAL A 787 9.83 6.15 -23.64
CA VAL A 787 9.07 6.23 -22.37
C VAL A 787 8.97 4.86 -21.66
N GLY A 788 9.28 3.78 -22.37
CA GLY A 788 9.22 2.40 -21.86
C GLY A 788 7.78 1.92 -21.68
N MET A 789 6.94 2.10 -22.70
CA MET A 789 5.56 1.61 -22.74
C MET A 789 5.42 0.40 -23.67
N GLU A 790 4.29 -0.29 -23.62
CA GLU A 790 3.91 -1.30 -24.62
C GLU A 790 2.91 -0.73 -25.65
N ASP A 791 2.99 -1.13 -26.93
CA ASP A 791 1.91 -0.89 -27.91
C ASP A 791 1.00 -2.12 -27.99
N VAL A 792 -0.30 -1.93 -27.73
CA VAL A 792 -1.29 -3.01 -27.76
C VAL A 792 -2.37 -2.74 -28.80
N ARG A 793 -2.48 -3.64 -29.78
CA ARG A 793 -3.45 -3.51 -30.87
C ARG A 793 -4.80 -4.10 -30.52
N HIS A 794 -5.84 -3.26 -30.59
CA HIS A 794 -7.25 -3.62 -30.44
C HIS A 794 -7.58 -4.50 -29.20
N PRO A 795 -7.14 -4.13 -27.99
CA PRO A 795 -7.29 -5.00 -26.83
C PRO A 795 -8.75 -5.23 -26.43
N ALA A 796 -9.66 -4.29 -26.73
CA ALA A 796 -11.09 -4.47 -26.48
C ALA A 796 -11.66 -5.73 -27.17
N SER A 797 -11.25 -5.97 -28.43
CA SER A 797 -11.65 -7.15 -29.21
C SER A 797 -10.98 -8.42 -28.68
N ALA A 798 -9.71 -8.33 -28.26
CA ALA A 798 -9.00 -9.45 -27.63
C ALA A 798 -9.65 -9.88 -26.31
N VAL A 799 -9.97 -8.93 -25.43
CA VAL A 799 -10.67 -9.20 -24.16
C VAL A 799 -12.05 -9.82 -24.43
N ALA A 800 -12.83 -9.25 -25.35
CA ALA A 800 -14.15 -9.78 -25.69
C ALA A 800 -14.09 -11.20 -26.30
N ALA A 801 -12.99 -11.58 -26.95
CA ALA A 801 -12.80 -12.93 -27.49
C ALA A 801 -12.27 -13.94 -26.46
N TRP A 802 -11.49 -13.46 -25.48
CA TRP A 802 -10.88 -14.29 -24.44
C TRP A 802 -11.79 -14.51 -23.22
N ALA A 803 -12.64 -13.54 -22.89
CA ALA A 803 -13.51 -13.60 -21.72
C ALA A 803 -14.49 -14.79 -21.77
N SER A 804 -14.77 -15.37 -20.60
CA SER A 804 -15.75 -16.44 -20.43
C SER A 804 -17.18 -15.90 -20.44
N GLY A 805 -18.11 -16.73 -20.89
CA GLY A 805 -19.55 -16.40 -20.93
C GLY A 805 -20.34 -16.96 -19.75
N ILE A 806 -21.61 -16.57 -19.66
CA ILE A 806 -22.54 -16.96 -18.61
C ILE A 806 -22.74 -18.48 -18.49
N HIS A 807 -22.62 -19.22 -19.60
CA HIS A 807 -22.72 -20.68 -19.58
C HIS A 807 -21.53 -21.33 -18.86
N GLU A 808 -20.31 -20.93 -19.22
CA GLU A 808 -19.08 -21.41 -18.57
C GLU A 808 -19.02 -20.97 -17.10
N ALA A 809 -19.49 -19.75 -16.80
CA ALA A 809 -19.64 -19.29 -15.42
C ALA A 809 -20.59 -20.20 -14.61
N ARG A 810 -21.73 -20.59 -15.19
CA ARG A 810 -22.71 -21.50 -14.56
C ARG A 810 -22.10 -22.88 -14.26
N GLU A 811 -21.31 -23.43 -15.18
CA GLU A 811 -20.64 -24.73 -15.01
C GLU A 811 -19.50 -24.69 -14.00
N THR A 812 -18.61 -23.70 -14.13
CA THR A 812 -17.39 -23.58 -13.32
C THR A 812 -17.71 -23.24 -11.87
N LEU A 813 -18.60 -22.26 -11.66
CA LEU A 813 -18.95 -21.82 -10.31
C LEU A 813 -19.80 -22.87 -9.58
N GLY A 814 -20.65 -23.62 -10.30
CA GLY A 814 -21.39 -24.75 -9.72
C GLY A 814 -20.49 -25.90 -9.23
N ALA A 815 -19.24 -26.00 -9.70
CA ALA A 815 -18.31 -27.04 -9.27
C ALA A 815 -17.60 -26.71 -7.93
N TRP A 816 -17.56 -25.45 -7.53
CA TRP A 816 -16.91 -25.01 -6.29
C TRP A 816 -17.84 -25.20 -5.11
N GLY A 817 -17.86 -26.42 -4.57
CA GLY A 817 -18.68 -26.73 -3.41
C GLY A 817 -18.16 -26.06 -2.14
N TRP A 818 -18.98 -25.23 -1.51
CA TRP A 818 -18.79 -24.82 -0.13
C TRP A 818 -19.22 -25.96 0.81
N ALA A 819 -18.23 -26.61 1.44
CA ALA A 819 -18.47 -27.71 2.37
C ALA A 819 -18.51 -27.19 3.82
N GLY A 820 -19.71 -26.92 4.34
CA GLY A 820 -19.92 -26.72 5.78
C GLY A 820 -20.89 -25.61 6.13
N LEU A 821 -22.19 -25.94 6.19
CA LEU A 821 -23.23 -25.06 6.74
C LEU A 821 -23.28 -25.26 8.26
N ALA A 822 -22.53 -24.46 9.00
CA ALA A 822 -22.62 -24.39 10.46
C ALA A 822 -22.40 -22.96 10.95
N THR A 823 -23.22 -22.01 10.49
CA THR A 823 -23.13 -20.61 10.94
C THR A 823 -24.50 -19.93 10.93
N GLU A 824 -24.76 -19.12 11.94
CA GLU A 824 -25.82 -18.12 11.91
C GLU A 824 -25.40 -16.99 10.97
N PHE A 825 -26.20 -16.71 9.93
CA PHE A 825 -25.90 -15.65 8.96
C PHE A 825 -26.34 -14.29 9.52
N ARG A 826 -25.39 -13.37 9.71
CA ARG A 826 -25.68 -11.98 10.09
C ARG A 826 -25.98 -11.14 8.86
N TYR A 827 -27.01 -10.29 8.96
CA TYR A 827 -27.45 -9.38 7.88
C TYR A 827 -27.74 -10.07 6.54
N LEU A 828 -28.33 -11.27 6.58
CA LEU A 828 -28.63 -12.03 5.36
C LEU A 828 -29.62 -11.30 4.45
N GLN A 829 -29.21 -11.09 3.21
CA GLN A 829 -30.03 -10.52 2.14
C GLN A 829 -30.05 -11.46 0.93
N ARG A 830 -31.18 -11.50 0.23
CA ARG A 830 -31.36 -12.24 -1.03
C ARG A 830 -31.56 -11.26 -2.17
N PHE A 831 -30.88 -11.51 -3.28
CA PHE A 831 -31.07 -10.77 -4.52
C PHE A 831 -32.47 -11.01 -5.11
N GLN A 832 -33.14 -9.95 -5.54
CA GLN A 832 -34.43 -9.99 -6.24
C GLN A 832 -34.22 -9.65 -7.73
N PRO A 833 -34.23 -10.66 -8.63
CA PRO A 833 -33.95 -10.46 -10.05
C PRO A 833 -34.84 -9.44 -10.76
N ALA A 834 -36.12 -9.35 -10.43
CA ALA A 834 -37.05 -8.41 -11.07
C ALA A 834 -36.74 -6.92 -10.80
N ARG A 835 -35.99 -6.63 -9.73
CA ARG A 835 -35.65 -5.26 -9.27
C ARG A 835 -34.15 -4.96 -9.30
N ALA A 836 -33.34 -6.00 -9.40
CA ALA A 836 -31.89 -5.96 -9.23
C ALA A 836 -31.47 -5.35 -7.88
N GLU A 837 -32.12 -5.78 -6.78
CA GLU A 837 -31.88 -5.29 -5.42
C GLU A 837 -31.68 -6.46 -4.44
N PHE A 838 -30.86 -6.25 -3.41
CA PHE A 838 -30.76 -7.16 -2.27
C PHE A 838 -31.80 -6.79 -1.22
N VAL A 839 -32.58 -7.78 -0.77
CA VAL A 839 -33.64 -7.60 0.22
C VAL A 839 -33.39 -8.49 1.43
N ALA A 840 -33.56 -7.93 2.63
CA ALA A 840 -33.37 -8.63 3.90
C ALA A 840 -34.23 -9.89 4.00
N ARG A 841 -33.70 -10.91 4.67
CA ARG A 841 -34.37 -12.19 4.93
C ARG A 841 -34.70 -12.32 6.41
N ASP A 842 -35.95 -12.61 6.71
CA ASP A 842 -36.41 -12.90 8.08
C ASP A 842 -35.92 -14.27 8.59
N VAL A 843 -35.57 -15.18 7.66
CA VAL A 843 -35.09 -16.54 7.98
C VAL A 843 -33.59 -16.62 7.70
N PRO A 844 -32.74 -16.92 8.70
CA PRO A 844 -31.28 -16.97 8.56
C PRO A 844 -30.83 -18.29 7.94
N ARG A 845 -31.36 -18.63 6.75
CA ARG A 845 -31.01 -19.84 6.01
C ARG A 845 -30.91 -19.54 4.53
N LEU A 846 -29.87 -20.12 3.92
CA LEU A 846 -29.73 -20.16 2.47
C LEU A 846 -30.72 -21.20 1.93
N ASP A 847 -31.61 -20.77 1.05
CA ASP A 847 -32.45 -21.65 0.23
C ASP A 847 -32.22 -21.36 -1.25
N VAL A 848 -32.59 -22.29 -2.12
CA VAL A 848 -32.65 -22.03 -3.56
C VAL A 848 -34.09 -22.24 -3.94
N ASP A 849 -34.69 -21.22 -4.55
CA ASP A 849 -36.08 -21.28 -4.97
C ASP A 849 -36.25 -22.36 -6.05
N PRO A 850 -36.95 -23.49 -5.78
CA PRO A 850 -37.00 -24.61 -6.71
C PRO A 850 -37.49 -24.28 -8.13
N PRO A 851 -38.43 -23.35 -8.36
CA PRO A 851 -38.83 -23.00 -9.72
C PRO A 851 -37.76 -22.20 -10.49
N VAL A 852 -36.93 -21.41 -9.79
CA VAL A 852 -35.93 -20.53 -10.40
C VAL A 852 -34.55 -21.19 -10.48
N MET A 853 -34.29 -22.21 -9.64
CA MET A 853 -33.07 -23.03 -9.64
C MET A 853 -31.75 -22.29 -9.33
N ALA A 854 -31.74 -20.96 -9.21
CA ALA A 854 -30.60 -20.17 -8.75
C ALA A 854 -31.03 -19.06 -7.79
N SER A 855 -30.23 -18.78 -6.75
CA SER A 855 -30.49 -17.71 -5.79
C SER A 855 -29.18 -17.12 -5.28
N LEU A 856 -29.03 -15.80 -5.40
CA LEU A 856 -27.84 -15.07 -4.93
C LEU A 856 -28.12 -14.44 -3.56
N TYR A 857 -27.16 -14.60 -2.66
CA TYR A 857 -27.18 -14.08 -1.30
C TYR A 857 -26.00 -13.15 -1.06
N ARG A 858 -26.20 -12.22 -0.13
CA ARG A 858 -25.17 -11.39 0.46
C ARG A 858 -25.35 -11.39 1.98
N PHE A 859 -24.27 -11.52 2.73
CA PHE A 859 -24.26 -11.47 4.19
C PHE A 859 -22.87 -11.10 4.71
N GLU A 860 -22.79 -10.76 6.00
CA GLU A 860 -21.52 -10.48 6.67
C GLU A 860 -20.68 -11.75 6.80
N ASP A 861 -19.40 -11.66 6.42
CA ASP A 861 -18.45 -12.75 6.54
C ASP A 861 -18.34 -13.23 8.00
N PRO A 862 -18.52 -14.54 8.28
CA PRO A 862 -18.48 -15.07 9.63
C PRO A 862 -17.07 -15.11 10.25
N VAL A 863 -16.01 -15.04 9.43
CA VAL A 863 -14.60 -15.05 9.79
C VAL A 863 -14.04 -13.63 9.89
N VAL A 864 -14.33 -12.79 8.88
CA VAL A 864 -13.83 -11.41 8.79
C VAL A 864 -14.96 -10.42 8.98
N GLN A 865 -15.25 -10.09 10.23
CA GLN A 865 -16.33 -9.18 10.57
C GLN A 865 -16.26 -7.86 9.78
N GLY A 866 -17.42 -7.46 9.30
CA GLY A 866 -17.62 -6.26 8.50
C GLY A 866 -17.35 -6.37 7.02
N LEU A 867 -16.77 -7.46 6.54
CA LEU A 867 -16.74 -7.69 5.11
C LEU A 867 -18.02 -8.40 4.66
N GLN A 868 -18.48 -8.08 3.45
CA GLN A 868 -19.65 -8.71 2.85
C GLN A 868 -19.19 -9.76 1.85
N VAL A 869 -19.74 -10.97 1.98
CA VAL A 869 -19.53 -12.05 1.03
C VAL A 869 -20.77 -12.32 0.22
N TYR A 870 -20.56 -12.79 -1.01
CA TYR A 870 -21.62 -13.10 -1.95
C TYR A 870 -21.61 -14.59 -2.23
N VAL A 871 -22.76 -15.23 -2.05
CA VAL A 871 -22.91 -16.68 -2.25
C VAL A 871 -24.02 -16.97 -3.23
N LEU A 872 -23.70 -17.69 -4.30
CA LEU A 872 -24.67 -18.20 -5.25
C LEU A 872 -25.07 -19.62 -4.85
N GLY A 873 -26.36 -19.85 -4.66
CA GLY A 873 -26.95 -21.17 -4.53
C GLY A 873 -27.53 -21.65 -5.85
N ILE A 874 -27.16 -22.84 -6.31
CA ILE A 874 -27.69 -23.48 -7.51
C ILE A 874 -28.34 -24.81 -7.11
N ALA A 875 -29.55 -25.05 -7.59
CA ALA A 875 -30.23 -26.33 -7.47
C ALA A 875 -30.05 -27.13 -8.77
N ARG A 876 -29.64 -28.39 -8.62
CA ARG A 876 -29.50 -29.33 -9.73
C ARG A 876 -30.82 -30.06 -9.99
N PRO A 877 -31.05 -30.57 -11.22
CA PRO A 877 -32.24 -31.35 -11.55
C PRO A 877 -32.43 -32.61 -10.70
N ASP A 878 -31.35 -33.13 -10.10
CA ASP A 878 -31.36 -34.29 -9.19
C ASP A 878 -31.78 -33.93 -7.74
N GLY A 879 -32.10 -32.67 -7.47
CA GLY A 879 -32.50 -32.16 -6.17
C GLY A 879 -31.33 -31.77 -5.24
N GLN A 880 -30.07 -31.97 -5.66
CA GLN A 880 -28.92 -31.50 -4.91
C GLN A 880 -28.77 -29.98 -4.99
N ARG A 881 -28.28 -29.37 -3.91
CA ARG A 881 -28.01 -27.93 -3.83
C ARG A 881 -26.53 -27.70 -3.63
N GLN A 882 -25.99 -26.73 -4.35
CA GLN A 882 -24.60 -26.33 -4.25
C GLN A 882 -24.53 -24.83 -3.98
N TYR A 883 -23.59 -24.44 -3.13
CA TYR A 883 -23.35 -23.06 -2.75
C TYR A 883 -21.89 -22.73 -3.02
N SER A 884 -21.65 -21.55 -3.57
CA SER A 884 -20.32 -21.13 -4.02
C SER A 884 -20.13 -19.64 -3.75
N PHE A 885 -18.98 -19.28 -3.20
CA PHE A 885 -18.57 -17.88 -3.07
C PHE A 885 -18.34 -17.26 -4.44
N MET A 886 -18.67 -15.98 -4.54
CA MET A 886 -18.56 -15.20 -5.77
C MET A 886 -17.41 -14.21 -5.66
N HIS A 887 -16.27 -14.51 -6.32
CA HIS A 887 -15.16 -13.55 -6.43
C HIS A 887 -15.56 -12.24 -7.11
N ASP A 888 -16.40 -12.33 -8.15
CA ASP A 888 -17.06 -11.18 -8.77
C ASP A 888 -18.57 -11.35 -8.61
N SER A 889 -19.16 -10.61 -7.67
CA SER A 889 -20.59 -10.69 -7.35
C SER A 889 -21.51 -10.42 -8.55
N ARG A 890 -21.03 -9.70 -9.58
CA ARG A 890 -21.78 -9.43 -10.81
C ARG A 890 -22.06 -10.69 -11.62
N TRP A 891 -21.21 -11.71 -11.56
CA TRP A 891 -21.55 -13.01 -12.15
C TRP A 891 -22.78 -13.62 -11.47
N GLY A 892 -22.86 -13.52 -10.14
CA GLY A 892 -24.01 -13.97 -9.37
C GLY A 892 -25.30 -13.25 -9.77
N VAL A 893 -25.22 -11.93 -10.00
CA VAL A 893 -26.36 -11.11 -10.46
C VAL A 893 -26.86 -11.59 -11.82
N TRP A 894 -25.96 -11.72 -12.80
CA TRP A 894 -26.32 -12.16 -14.14
C TRP A 894 -26.85 -13.60 -14.17
N LEU A 895 -26.28 -14.51 -13.38
CA LEU A 895 -26.74 -15.89 -13.27
C LEU A 895 -28.14 -15.99 -12.64
N ALA A 896 -28.39 -15.26 -11.53
CA ALA A 896 -29.70 -15.22 -10.91
C ALA A 896 -30.76 -14.55 -11.81
N LEU A 897 -30.37 -13.51 -12.55
CA LEU A 897 -31.24 -12.85 -13.53
C LEU A 897 -31.60 -13.80 -14.68
N SER A 898 -30.61 -14.46 -15.27
CA SER A 898 -30.81 -15.42 -16.37
C SER A 898 -31.74 -16.56 -15.96
N ALA A 899 -31.57 -17.11 -14.75
CA ALA A 899 -32.41 -18.19 -14.26
C ALA A 899 -33.87 -17.74 -14.00
N PHE A 900 -34.06 -16.54 -13.44
CA PHE A 900 -35.39 -15.96 -13.25
C PHE A 900 -36.09 -15.67 -14.58
N ALA A 901 -35.33 -15.17 -15.55
CA ALA A 901 -35.85 -14.86 -16.87
C ALA A 901 -36.28 -16.14 -17.62
N GLU A 902 -35.47 -17.22 -17.56
CA GLU A 902 -35.81 -18.55 -18.09
C GLU A 902 -37.11 -19.06 -17.44
N PHE A 903 -37.23 -18.95 -16.12
CA PHE A 903 -38.45 -19.30 -15.39
C PHE A 903 -39.68 -18.48 -15.83
N ALA A 904 -39.55 -17.18 -16.01
CA ALA A 904 -40.64 -16.31 -16.46
C ALA A 904 -41.13 -16.68 -17.87
N ARG A 905 -40.21 -16.98 -18.79
CA ARG A 905 -40.53 -17.47 -20.13
C ARG A 905 -41.24 -18.82 -20.08
N ASP A 906 -40.67 -19.78 -19.36
CA ASP A 906 -41.11 -21.18 -19.41
C ASP A 906 -42.41 -21.42 -18.61
N SER A 907 -42.60 -20.69 -17.50
CA SER A 907 -43.76 -20.86 -16.61
C SER A 907 -44.91 -19.90 -16.90
N TYR A 908 -44.63 -18.70 -17.42
CA TYR A 908 -45.63 -17.65 -17.64
C TYR A 908 -45.73 -17.16 -19.08
N GLY A 909 -44.92 -17.71 -20.01
CA GLY A 909 -44.98 -17.37 -21.44
C GLY A 909 -44.48 -15.97 -21.78
N ILE A 910 -43.73 -15.32 -20.89
CA ILE A 910 -43.23 -13.95 -21.09
C ILE A 910 -42.00 -13.97 -21.98
N GLN A 911 -42.21 -13.91 -23.30
CA GLN A 911 -41.15 -14.10 -24.30
C GLN A 911 -40.09 -12.98 -24.30
N ASP A 912 -40.44 -11.77 -23.88
CA ASP A 912 -39.51 -10.62 -23.81
C ASP A 912 -38.69 -10.58 -22.51
N ALA A 913 -38.84 -11.58 -21.63
CA ALA A 913 -38.01 -11.71 -20.43
C ALA A 913 -36.59 -12.25 -20.74
N VAL A 914 -36.46 -13.08 -21.79
CA VAL A 914 -35.19 -13.71 -22.24
C VAL A 914 -35.04 -13.63 -23.75
N PRO A 915 -33.85 -13.27 -24.27
CA PRO A 915 -32.70 -12.73 -23.55
C PRO A 915 -32.96 -11.31 -23.04
N TRP A 916 -32.25 -10.88 -22.00
CA TRP A 916 -32.32 -9.50 -21.52
C TRP A 916 -31.93 -8.51 -22.66
N PRO A 917 -32.69 -7.43 -22.92
CA PRO A 917 -32.34 -6.47 -23.95
C PRO A 917 -31.24 -5.51 -23.48
N ILE A 918 -30.11 -5.49 -24.19
CA ILE A 918 -29.06 -4.47 -24.05
C ILE A 918 -29.27 -3.43 -25.14
N HIS A 919 -29.59 -2.19 -24.74
CA HIS A 919 -29.89 -1.13 -25.69
C HIS A 919 -28.63 -0.61 -26.38
N TYR A 920 -28.66 -0.47 -27.70
CA TYR A 920 -27.51 -0.05 -28.49
C TYR A 920 -27.87 1.04 -29.50
N ALA A 921 -27.19 2.18 -29.40
CA ALA A 921 -27.31 3.30 -30.34
C ALA A 921 -26.23 3.17 -31.43
N ALA A 922 -26.60 2.67 -32.61
CA ALA A 922 -25.66 2.50 -33.73
C ALA A 922 -25.09 3.84 -34.25
N SER A 923 -25.78 4.96 -34.01
CA SER A 923 -25.35 6.29 -34.47
C SER A 923 -24.05 6.77 -33.84
N ASP A 924 -23.79 6.43 -32.58
CA ASP A 924 -22.59 6.85 -31.84
C ASP A 924 -21.86 5.69 -31.12
N GLY A 925 -22.36 4.46 -31.30
CA GLY A 925 -21.83 3.25 -30.69
C GLY A 925 -22.03 3.22 -29.17
N THR A 926 -23.09 3.82 -28.64
CA THR A 926 -23.36 3.78 -27.21
C THR A 926 -24.13 2.53 -26.82
N LEU A 927 -23.54 1.72 -25.94
CA LEU A 927 -24.19 0.58 -25.30
C LEU A 927 -24.74 0.98 -23.94
N TRP A 928 -25.99 0.64 -23.66
CA TRP A 928 -26.70 1.04 -22.44
C TRP A 928 -27.19 -0.14 -21.61
N LEU A 929 -26.98 -0.04 -20.29
CA LEU A 929 -27.42 -1.01 -19.29
C LEU A 929 -27.89 -0.31 -18.01
N PRO A 930 -28.85 -0.84 -17.25
CA PRO A 930 -29.11 -0.37 -15.89
C PRO A 930 -27.84 -0.49 -15.04
N ALA A 931 -27.53 0.49 -14.20
CA ALA A 931 -26.34 0.49 -13.36
C ALA A 931 -26.26 -0.70 -12.39
N ARG A 932 -27.42 -1.22 -11.99
CA ARG A 932 -27.55 -2.41 -11.15
C ARG A 932 -27.23 -3.72 -11.87
N LEU A 933 -27.16 -3.70 -13.20
CA LEU A 933 -26.79 -4.83 -14.05
C LEU A 933 -25.41 -4.62 -14.70
N ARG A 934 -24.53 -3.89 -14.02
CA ARG A 934 -23.14 -3.68 -14.47
C ARG A 934 -22.48 -5.03 -14.82
N PRO A 935 -21.80 -5.16 -15.98
CA PRO A 935 -21.18 -6.43 -16.38
C PRO A 935 -20.07 -6.87 -15.41
N PRO A 936 -19.80 -8.20 -15.29
CA PRO A 936 -18.59 -8.70 -14.64
C PRO A 936 -17.34 -7.99 -15.16
N PHE A 937 -16.34 -7.69 -14.31
CA PHE A 937 -15.34 -6.69 -14.70
C PHE A 937 -14.50 -7.10 -15.92
N VAL A 938 -14.27 -8.39 -16.13
CA VAL A 938 -13.54 -8.87 -17.30
C VAL A 938 -14.29 -8.52 -18.58
N ILE A 939 -15.61 -8.71 -18.59
CA ILE A 939 -16.49 -8.31 -19.71
C ILE A 939 -16.56 -6.78 -19.81
N GLU A 940 -16.71 -6.09 -18.68
CA GLU A 940 -16.74 -4.62 -18.65
C GLU A 940 -15.44 -4.01 -19.17
N ARG A 941 -14.28 -4.62 -18.91
CA ARG A 941 -12.97 -4.17 -19.40
C ARG A 941 -12.97 -4.06 -20.93
N ALA A 942 -13.62 -4.97 -21.66
CA ALA A 942 -13.75 -4.88 -23.11
C ALA A 942 -14.47 -3.59 -23.54
N LEU A 943 -15.55 -3.21 -22.83
CA LEU A 943 -16.31 -1.99 -23.12
C LEU A 943 -15.49 -0.74 -22.78
N LEU A 944 -14.79 -0.73 -21.65
CA LEU A 944 -14.01 0.44 -21.20
C LEU A 944 -12.78 0.68 -22.09
N LEU A 945 -12.14 -0.39 -22.58
CA LEU A 945 -11.05 -0.30 -23.56
C LEU A 945 -11.50 0.22 -24.94
N CYS A 946 -12.81 0.33 -25.21
CA CYS A 946 -13.29 1.01 -26.42
C CYS A 946 -13.20 2.54 -26.32
N SER A 947 -13.13 3.11 -25.11
CA SER A 947 -13.19 4.56 -24.90
C SER A 947 -12.09 5.14 -24.03
N ALA A 948 -11.34 4.29 -23.30
CA ALA A 948 -10.44 4.68 -22.21
C ALA A 948 -11.13 5.43 -21.05
N SER A 949 -12.45 5.42 -20.99
CA SER A 949 -13.26 6.16 -20.02
C SER A 949 -14.29 5.27 -19.34
N SER A 950 -14.61 5.63 -18.11
CA SER A 950 -15.71 5.06 -17.31
C SER A 950 -17.06 5.34 -17.98
N PRO A 951 -18.10 4.53 -17.72
CA PRO A 951 -19.41 4.77 -18.30
C PRO A 951 -19.99 6.06 -17.73
N PHE A 952 -20.74 6.80 -18.56
CA PHE A 952 -21.48 7.96 -18.09
C PHE A 952 -22.88 7.53 -17.63
N THR A 953 -23.48 8.31 -16.73
CA THR A 953 -24.78 7.98 -16.14
C THR A 953 -25.92 8.77 -16.75
N SER A 954 -27.09 8.14 -16.90
CA SER A 954 -28.38 8.78 -17.25
C SER A 954 -29.47 8.33 -16.29
N THR A 955 -30.41 9.20 -15.96
CA THR A 955 -31.63 8.85 -15.20
C THR A 955 -32.82 8.54 -16.10
N VAL A 956 -32.66 8.73 -17.42
CA VAL A 956 -33.70 8.46 -18.42
C VAL A 956 -33.39 7.12 -19.09
N ALA A 957 -34.37 6.21 -19.07
CA ALA A 957 -34.28 4.94 -19.77
C ALA A 957 -34.11 5.18 -21.29
N PRO A 958 -33.11 4.55 -21.92
CA PRO A 958 -32.81 4.82 -23.32
C PRO A 958 -33.81 4.16 -24.28
N GLY A 959 -34.52 3.10 -23.85
CA GLY A 959 -35.44 2.34 -24.69
C GLY A 959 -36.52 1.62 -23.89
N SER A 960 -37.28 0.76 -24.59
CA SER A 960 -38.36 -0.03 -23.98
C SER A 960 -37.82 -1.21 -23.14
N VAL A 961 -38.40 -1.42 -21.96
CA VAL A 961 -38.01 -2.48 -21.02
C VAL A 961 -39.19 -3.44 -20.83
N SER A 962 -38.95 -4.76 -20.80
CA SER A 962 -40.00 -5.75 -20.55
C SER A 962 -40.76 -5.45 -19.25
N PRO A 963 -42.08 -5.67 -19.19
CA PRO A 963 -42.90 -5.40 -18.00
C PRO A 963 -42.38 -6.09 -16.72
N VAL A 964 -41.72 -7.24 -16.86
CA VAL A 964 -41.14 -8.00 -15.73
C VAL A 964 -40.06 -7.19 -15.00
N TYR A 965 -39.43 -6.24 -15.69
CA TYR A 965 -38.34 -5.42 -15.20
C TYR A 965 -38.70 -3.93 -15.11
N ALA A 966 -40.00 -3.60 -15.14
CA ALA A 966 -40.48 -2.21 -15.14
C ALA A 966 -39.91 -1.36 -13.99
N GLN A 967 -39.60 -1.99 -12.85
CA GLN A 967 -39.02 -1.30 -11.69
C GLN A 967 -37.55 -0.88 -11.90
N MET A 968 -36.83 -1.48 -12.86
CA MET A 968 -35.47 -1.07 -13.21
C MET A 968 -35.44 0.15 -14.15
N ALA A 969 -36.52 0.41 -14.90
CA ALA A 969 -36.56 1.47 -15.90
C ALA A 969 -36.38 2.88 -15.30
N GLY A 970 -36.87 3.10 -14.07
CA GLY A 970 -36.75 4.37 -13.35
C GLY A 970 -35.42 4.59 -12.62
N GLY A 971 -34.43 3.72 -12.80
CA GLY A 971 -33.13 3.78 -12.13
C GLY A 971 -32.05 4.55 -12.90
N ILE A 972 -30.81 4.46 -12.41
CA ILE A 972 -29.62 4.97 -13.10
C ILE A 972 -29.22 3.98 -14.20
N TRP A 973 -28.92 4.51 -15.38
CA TRP A 973 -28.42 3.80 -16.55
C TRP A 973 -26.97 4.18 -16.83
N LEU A 974 -26.17 3.20 -17.23
CA LEU A 974 -24.79 3.34 -17.66
C LEU A 974 -24.72 3.34 -19.18
N GLY A 975 -24.05 4.34 -19.76
CA GLY A 975 -23.73 4.43 -21.17
C GLY A 975 -22.24 4.20 -21.42
N TYR A 976 -21.91 3.17 -22.19
CA TYR A 976 -20.55 2.86 -22.66
C TYR A 976 -20.39 3.39 -24.08
N ARG A 977 -19.50 4.37 -24.28
CA ARG A 977 -19.33 5.07 -25.57
C ARG A 977 -18.41 4.33 -26.52
N TRP A 978 -18.67 4.53 -27.81
CA TRP A 978 -17.82 4.10 -28.92
C TRP A 978 -17.51 2.61 -28.91
N VAL A 979 -18.48 1.81 -28.51
CA VAL A 979 -18.42 0.36 -28.56
C VAL A 979 -18.85 -0.06 -29.97
N PRO A 980 -17.97 -0.66 -30.79
CA PRO A 980 -18.34 -1.20 -32.09
C PRO A 980 -19.44 -2.26 -31.96
N GLU A 981 -20.35 -2.34 -32.93
CA GLU A 981 -21.49 -3.26 -32.88
C GLU A 981 -21.06 -4.73 -32.74
N GLU A 982 -19.95 -5.11 -33.37
CA GLU A 982 -19.34 -6.44 -33.23
C GLU A 982 -18.88 -6.75 -31.80
N ILE A 983 -18.35 -5.76 -31.06
CA ILE A 983 -17.94 -5.93 -29.66
C ILE A 983 -19.17 -5.94 -28.77
N ALA A 984 -20.13 -5.03 -29.01
CA ALA A 984 -21.41 -4.99 -28.32
C ALA A 984 -22.16 -6.33 -28.43
N GLY A 985 -22.18 -6.93 -29.63
CA GLY A 985 -22.81 -8.22 -29.90
C GLY A 985 -22.13 -9.37 -29.17
N LYS A 986 -20.80 -9.41 -29.16
CA LYS A 986 -20.02 -10.39 -28.37
C LYS A 986 -20.30 -10.25 -26.88
N VAL A 987 -20.27 -9.03 -26.34
CA VAL A 987 -20.55 -8.77 -24.92
C VAL A 987 -21.96 -9.18 -24.55
N ALA A 988 -22.96 -8.87 -25.38
CA ALA A 988 -24.32 -9.32 -25.16
C ALA A 988 -24.42 -10.85 -25.12
N ALA A 989 -23.77 -11.54 -26.06
CA ALA A 989 -23.73 -13.00 -26.09
C ALA A 989 -23.07 -13.61 -24.83
N LEU A 990 -21.93 -13.05 -24.38
CA LEU A 990 -21.26 -13.48 -23.15
C LEU A 990 -22.15 -13.35 -21.90
N LEU A 991 -23.04 -12.36 -21.87
CA LEU A 991 -23.98 -12.13 -20.77
C LEU A 991 -25.29 -12.94 -20.90
N GLY A 992 -25.47 -13.72 -21.98
CA GLY A 992 -26.75 -14.38 -22.27
C GLY A 992 -27.87 -13.42 -22.66
N ALA A 993 -27.49 -12.27 -23.22
CA ALA A 993 -28.36 -11.14 -23.57
C ALA A 993 -28.41 -10.94 -25.10
N ALA A 994 -29.30 -10.06 -25.58
CA ALA A 994 -29.35 -9.66 -26.98
C ALA A 994 -29.31 -8.13 -27.13
N LEU A 995 -28.74 -7.65 -28.24
CA LEU A 995 -28.78 -6.22 -28.56
C LEU A 995 -30.18 -5.82 -29.03
N ALA A 996 -30.71 -4.77 -28.41
CA ALA A 996 -31.94 -4.10 -28.82
C ALA A 996 -31.58 -2.73 -29.44
N PRO A 997 -32.00 -2.44 -30.68
CA PRO A 997 -31.74 -1.15 -31.31
C PRO A 997 -32.48 -0.02 -30.57
N LEU A 998 -31.87 1.17 -30.57
CA LEU A 998 -32.45 2.42 -30.08
C LEU A 998 -32.96 3.31 -31.20
#